data_AF-A0A402AVV5-F1
#
_entry.id   AF-A0A402AVV5-F1
#
_cell.length_a   1.000
_cell.length_b   1.000
_cell.length_c   1.000
_cell.angle_alpha   90.00
_cell.angle_beta   90.00
_cell.angle_gamma   90.00
#
_symmetry.space_group_name_H-M   'P 1'
#
loop_
_entity.id
_entity.type
_entity.pdbx_description
1 polymer ?
#
loop_
_entity_poly.entity_id
_entity_poly.type
_entity_poly.pdbx_seq_one_letter_code
_entity_poly.pdbx_strand_id
1 'polypeptide(L)'
;MVTSQYDNNDYLRSAYFGGAGTTDPATFLVGQISYTNAGQLAGMAFGGTGLTTNVPTPVFSTSLSYDGIQRPLTSTATRSGTTFWSQTRTYDNVGNVINLNTTVPTTTNGTKTNSQSFCYDDLNRLVWSGNTGTPTGGNHCGLAPNGTTVSTYQQSYSYDALDRLTNGPSGSETYGTFPAHGAVTLGNVPNQYASYDAMGNMTCRNVDTTSGHGCDAAQSGAIMTYDNEGRLDTWVAPNGTVASDQYLYDNSGQRVLQRASNTVGSTTTTSDTISFDGFTDVTITGGTTSTTKYYSVGGQRVAMRQDGTFSYLMPDFLGSNSIALWADGSVQAVQLFSPFGATRYSDGTMLSPFNFMGQRLDTQTGLLYYNARYYDANSGRFISADTVETNGSGLDPYAYVHGNPETFNDPTGKRRLDENPDDQENTGNDSGLPFVVKDLLYGNESVAAVDGGEDLVRNTLRQNEINAIEAQLNEPGPQARSTLTNLLYNEPRPGTPTTQTPNLGTDRPLSDIYNDAVNAQSNAQYNKQRLAGASSNVRSPNGGYVTETHLKGGETANPQIGDQQTWTATKGGTCGGSTIFCAIGETKKADLPDQIVVVEKQQSGFASCDECRINAYRLAQWSERRVWVGTIDANGNINWLIFDPVR
;
A
#
# COMPACT_ATOMS: atom_id res chain seq x y z
N MET A 1 17.26 -13.48 2.28
CA MET A 1 16.48 -14.11 1.19
C MET A 1 15.57 -15.16 1.81
N VAL A 2 14.31 -15.20 1.38
CA VAL A 2 13.32 -16.21 1.79
C VAL A 2 12.82 -16.86 0.51
N THR A 3 12.82 -18.19 0.46
CA THR A 3 12.29 -18.95 -0.68
C THR A 3 10.88 -19.43 -0.34
N SER A 4 9.93 -19.14 -1.22
CA SER A 4 8.54 -19.58 -1.13
C SER A 4 8.32 -20.85 -1.92
N GLN A 5 7.49 -21.75 -1.41
CA GLN A 5 7.08 -22.98 -2.07
C GLN A 5 5.57 -22.96 -2.26
N TYR A 6 5.12 -23.35 -3.45
CA TYR A 6 3.71 -23.36 -3.84
C TYR A 6 3.25 -24.79 -4.15
N ASP A 7 1.95 -25.05 -4.01
CA ASP A 7 1.35 -26.29 -4.46
C ASP A 7 0.95 -26.24 -5.95
N ASN A 8 0.35 -27.32 -6.45
CA ASN A 8 -0.05 -27.43 -7.87
C ASN A 8 -1.20 -26.48 -8.27
N ASN A 9 -1.84 -25.82 -7.30
CA ASN A 9 -2.91 -24.86 -7.50
C ASN A 9 -2.41 -23.42 -7.27
N ASP A 10 -1.08 -23.21 -7.26
CA ASP A 10 -0.41 -21.94 -6.98
C ASP A 10 -0.71 -21.35 -5.60
N TYR A 11 -1.18 -22.15 -4.64
CA TYR A 11 -1.30 -21.72 -3.25
C TYR A 11 0.06 -21.79 -2.55
N LEU A 12 0.41 -20.73 -1.83
CA LEU A 12 1.62 -20.70 -1.01
C LEU A 12 1.52 -21.77 0.08
N ARG A 13 2.49 -22.69 0.11
CA ARG A 13 2.53 -23.85 1.01
C ARG A 13 3.47 -23.63 2.19
N SER A 14 4.64 -23.06 1.93
CA SER A 14 5.70 -22.88 2.94
C SER A 14 6.69 -21.81 2.49
N ALA A 15 7.44 -21.26 3.44
CA ALA A 15 8.50 -20.29 3.20
C ALA A 15 9.69 -20.55 4.13
N TYR A 16 10.90 -20.62 3.60
CA TYR A 16 12.13 -20.88 4.37
C TYR A 16 13.26 -19.90 4.06
N PHE A 17 14.16 -19.71 5.02
CA PHE A 17 15.33 -18.84 4.86
C PHE A 17 16.37 -19.53 3.97
N GLY A 18 16.72 -18.89 2.86
CA GLY A 18 17.58 -19.49 1.85
C GLY A 18 17.20 -19.09 0.43
N GLY A 19 17.93 -19.64 -0.54
CA GLY A 19 17.71 -19.48 -1.97
C GLY A 19 17.66 -20.85 -2.68
N ALA A 20 17.64 -20.82 -4.01
CA ALA A 20 17.76 -22.04 -4.82
C ALA A 20 19.10 -22.75 -4.51
N GLY A 21 19.02 -23.97 -3.96
CA GLY A 21 20.21 -24.74 -3.56
C GLY A 21 20.59 -24.66 -2.08
N THR A 22 19.75 -24.07 -1.21
CA THR A 22 19.90 -24.21 0.25
C THR A 22 19.97 -25.69 0.63
N THR A 23 21.06 -26.08 1.31
CA THR A 23 21.24 -27.44 1.81
C THR A 23 20.35 -27.69 3.02
N ASP A 24 19.71 -28.84 3.06
CA ASP A 24 18.95 -29.28 4.22
C ASP A 24 19.86 -29.58 5.43
N PRO A 25 19.37 -29.38 6.67
CA PRO A 25 18.06 -28.84 7.01
C PRO A 25 17.97 -27.32 6.85
N ALA A 26 16.87 -26.84 6.26
CA ALA A 26 16.56 -25.42 6.16
C ALA A 26 15.80 -24.93 7.40
N THR A 27 15.96 -23.64 7.73
CA THR A 27 15.18 -22.95 8.76
C THR A 27 13.96 -22.32 8.11
N PHE A 28 12.77 -22.64 8.59
CA PHE A 28 11.52 -22.14 8.03
C PHE A 28 11.09 -20.82 8.69
N LEU A 29 10.50 -19.94 7.89
CA LEU A 29 9.67 -18.84 8.39
C LEU A 29 8.26 -19.40 8.68
N VAL A 30 7.69 -20.10 7.71
CA VAL A 30 6.43 -20.85 7.82
C VAL A 30 6.62 -22.23 7.19
N GLY A 31 6.55 -23.27 8.02
CA GLY A 31 6.72 -24.67 7.61
C GLY A 31 5.51 -25.26 6.89
N GLN A 32 4.32 -24.71 7.12
CA GLN A 32 3.09 -25.12 6.44
C GLN A 32 2.04 -24.02 6.49
N ILE A 33 1.31 -23.84 5.40
CA ILE A 33 0.11 -23.02 5.30
C ILE A 33 -1.04 -23.94 4.85
N SER A 34 -2.19 -23.79 5.49
CA SER A 34 -3.39 -24.56 5.18
C SER A 34 -4.51 -23.62 4.77
N TYR A 35 -5.36 -24.06 3.85
CA TYR A 35 -6.49 -23.30 3.33
C TYR A 35 -7.80 -24.09 3.52
N THR A 36 -8.91 -23.37 3.60
CA THR A 36 -10.26 -23.95 3.53
C THR A 36 -10.57 -24.37 2.10
N ASN A 37 -11.64 -25.14 1.91
CA ASN A 37 -12.13 -25.50 0.57
C ASN A 37 -12.56 -24.29 -0.26
N ALA A 38 -12.81 -23.14 0.38
CA ALA A 38 -13.12 -21.88 -0.29
C ALA A 38 -11.86 -21.05 -0.62
N GLY A 39 -10.65 -21.58 -0.36
CA GLY A 39 -9.37 -20.90 -0.61
C GLY A 39 -8.99 -19.87 0.46
N GLN A 40 -9.74 -19.79 1.57
CA GLN A 40 -9.42 -18.90 2.69
C GLN A 40 -8.32 -19.49 3.58
N LEU A 41 -7.51 -18.66 4.24
CA LEU A 41 -6.47 -19.14 5.15
C LEU A 41 -7.07 -19.91 6.35
N ALA A 42 -6.74 -21.19 6.49
CA ALA A 42 -7.16 -22.01 7.63
C ALA A 42 -6.15 -22.03 8.79
N GLY A 43 -4.86 -21.80 8.51
CA GLY A 43 -3.83 -21.77 9.55
C GLY A 43 -2.40 -21.78 9.01
N MET A 44 -1.45 -21.46 9.89
CA MET A 44 -0.02 -21.43 9.57
C MET A 44 0.79 -22.11 10.67
N ALA A 45 1.83 -22.85 10.28
CA ALA A 45 2.80 -23.47 11.18
C ALA A 45 4.12 -22.70 11.11
N PHE A 46 4.45 -21.93 12.15
CA PHE A 46 5.57 -20.99 12.14
C PHE A 46 6.86 -21.65 12.60
N GLY A 47 7.96 -21.31 11.92
CA GLY A 47 9.30 -21.76 12.31
C GLY A 47 9.57 -23.23 12.05
N GLY A 48 10.60 -23.73 12.74
CA GLY A 48 11.08 -25.10 12.64
C GLY A 48 12.29 -25.25 11.72
N THR A 49 13.01 -26.35 11.90
CA THR A 49 14.13 -26.76 11.05
C THR A 49 13.89 -28.17 10.53
N GLY A 50 14.15 -28.38 9.25
CA GLY A 50 13.86 -29.67 8.63
C GLY A 50 14.21 -29.71 7.15
N LEU A 51 13.87 -30.82 6.50
CA LEU A 51 14.01 -30.94 5.05
C LEU A 51 13.02 -29.99 4.35
N THR A 52 13.46 -29.30 3.30
CA THR A 52 12.61 -28.44 2.46
C THR A 52 11.42 -29.16 1.83
N THR A 53 11.43 -30.49 1.78
CA THR A 53 10.35 -31.34 1.25
C THR A 53 9.30 -31.75 2.31
N ASN A 54 9.60 -31.58 3.60
CA ASN A 54 8.75 -32.01 4.71
C ASN A 54 8.20 -30.82 5.49
N VAL A 55 7.15 -31.07 6.28
CA VAL A 55 6.67 -30.09 7.28
C VAL A 55 7.55 -30.23 8.53
N PRO A 56 8.30 -29.19 8.93
CA PRO A 56 9.08 -29.23 10.16
C PRO A 56 8.17 -29.15 11.40
N THR A 57 8.69 -29.56 12.57
CA THR A 57 8.01 -29.27 13.83
C THR A 57 7.98 -27.76 14.05
N PRO A 58 6.80 -27.12 14.14
CA PRO A 58 6.72 -25.68 14.26
C PRO A 58 7.04 -25.21 15.69
N VAL A 59 7.50 -23.97 15.81
CA VAL A 59 7.64 -23.26 17.09
C VAL A 59 6.26 -22.99 17.69
N PHE A 60 5.31 -22.58 16.87
CA PHE A 60 3.90 -22.44 17.22
C PHE A 60 3.06 -22.53 15.93
N SER A 61 1.75 -22.71 16.08
CA SER A 61 0.84 -22.72 14.95
C SER A 61 -0.37 -21.85 15.21
N THR A 62 -0.90 -21.24 14.15
CA THR A 62 -2.15 -20.50 14.17
C THR A 62 -3.24 -21.26 13.44
N SER A 63 -4.49 -21.02 13.84
CA SER A 63 -5.66 -21.54 13.12
C SER A 63 -6.75 -20.49 13.06
N LEU A 64 -7.49 -20.46 11.95
CA LEU A 64 -8.64 -19.61 11.73
C LEU A 64 -9.88 -20.48 11.45
N SER A 65 -11.03 -20.04 11.95
CA SER A 65 -12.32 -20.61 11.60
C SER A 65 -13.26 -19.55 11.05
N TYR A 66 -14.29 -20.00 10.34
CA TYR A 66 -15.22 -19.18 9.60
C TYR A 66 -16.66 -19.61 9.87
N ASP A 67 -17.61 -18.69 9.74
CA ASP A 67 -19.03 -19.03 9.77
C ASP A 67 -19.52 -19.62 8.43
N GLY A 68 -20.81 -19.96 8.35
CA GLY A 68 -21.40 -20.57 7.16
C GLY A 68 -21.41 -19.66 5.92
N ILE A 69 -21.16 -18.36 6.07
CA ILE A 69 -21.01 -17.39 4.97
C ILE A 69 -19.58 -16.86 4.86
N GLN A 70 -18.61 -17.63 5.39
CA GLN A 70 -17.18 -17.40 5.23
C GLN A 70 -16.61 -16.15 5.92
N ARG A 71 -17.27 -15.64 6.96
CA ARG A 71 -16.71 -14.58 7.81
C ARG A 71 -15.83 -15.17 8.91
N PRO A 72 -14.63 -14.64 9.20
CA PRO A 72 -13.76 -15.18 10.25
C PRO A 72 -14.42 -15.12 11.64
N LEU A 73 -14.45 -16.21 12.38
CA LEU A 73 -15.05 -16.32 13.72
C LEU A 73 -14.01 -16.41 14.82
N THR A 74 -13.05 -17.32 14.67
CA THR A 74 -11.99 -17.54 15.65
C THR A 74 -10.63 -17.48 15.00
N SER A 75 -9.66 -16.98 15.75
CA SER A 75 -8.24 -17.07 15.44
C SER A 75 -7.52 -17.50 16.71
N THR A 76 -6.63 -18.48 16.64
CA THR A 76 -5.90 -18.99 17.80
C THR A 76 -4.44 -19.20 17.48
N ALA A 77 -3.60 -19.20 18.52
CA ALA A 77 -2.22 -19.63 18.42
C ALA A 77 -1.88 -20.61 19.54
N THR A 78 -1.26 -21.72 19.14
CA THR A 78 -0.97 -22.87 19.98
C THR A 78 0.50 -23.20 19.92
N ARG A 79 1.11 -23.43 21.08
CA ARG A 79 2.49 -23.89 21.23
C ARG A 79 2.50 -25.11 22.14
N SER A 80 3.12 -26.20 21.67
CA SER A 80 3.22 -27.47 22.42
C SER A 80 1.86 -27.99 22.94
N GLY A 81 0.80 -27.84 22.13
CA GLY A 81 -0.56 -28.26 22.47
C GLY A 81 -1.36 -27.29 23.35
N THR A 82 -0.75 -26.19 23.83
CA THR A 82 -1.42 -25.19 24.66
C THR A 82 -1.70 -23.93 23.86
N THR A 83 -2.95 -23.48 23.83
CA THR A 83 -3.35 -22.19 23.25
C THR A 83 -2.95 -21.06 24.18
N PHE A 84 -2.07 -20.18 23.71
CA PHE A 84 -1.58 -19.03 24.48
C PHE A 84 -2.20 -17.71 24.03
N TRP A 85 -2.79 -17.68 22.83
CA TRP A 85 -3.53 -16.55 22.31
C TRP A 85 -4.79 -17.02 21.58
N SER A 86 -5.87 -16.25 21.73
CA SER A 86 -7.10 -16.45 20.96
C SER A 86 -7.87 -15.15 20.77
N GLN A 87 -8.57 -15.06 19.65
CA GLN A 87 -9.62 -14.10 19.39
C GLN A 87 -10.88 -14.83 18.93
N THR A 88 -12.03 -14.36 19.39
CA THR A 88 -13.34 -14.85 18.95
C THR A 88 -14.28 -13.67 18.81
N ARG A 89 -14.91 -13.53 17.65
CA ARG A 89 -15.85 -12.45 17.37
C ARG A 89 -17.22 -12.98 16.97
N THR A 90 -18.24 -12.17 17.20
CA THR A 90 -19.60 -12.41 16.71
C THR A 90 -20.06 -11.22 15.88
N TYR A 91 -21.02 -11.49 15.00
CA TYR A 91 -21.58 -10.49 14.12
C TYR A 91 -23.07 -10.34 14.36
N ASP A 92 -23.60 -9.18 14.00
CA ASP A 92 -25.03 -9.07 13.72
C ASP A 92 -25.36 -9.62 12.32
N ASN A 93 -26.61 -9.42 11.90
CA ASN A 93 -27.12 -9.91 10.62
C ASN A 93 -26.59 -9.11 9.41
N VAL A 94 -26.08 -7.90 9.60
CA VAL A 94 -25.53 -7.06 8.50
C VAL A 94 -24.02 -7.17 8.41
N GLY A 95 -23.36 -7.75 9.41
CA GLY A 95 -21.92 -8.03 9.41
C GLY A 95 -21.10 -7.14 10.34
N ASN A 96 -21.71 -6.30 11.16
CA ASN A 96 -20.98 -5.54 12.17
C ASN A 96 -20.44 -6.49 13.23
N VAL A 97 -19.18 -6.28 13.66
CA VAL A 97 -18.61 -7.01 14.79
C VAL A 97 -19.24 -6.49 16.10
N ILE A 98 -20.07 -7.30 16.76
CA ILE A 98 -20.80 -6.84 17.96
C ILE A 98 -20.17 -7.29 19.28
N ASN A 99 -19.35 -8.35 19.27
CA ASN A 99 -18.53 -8.76 20.40
C ASN A 99 -17.16 -9.26 19.93
N LEU A 100 -16.13 -9.01 20.74
CA LEU A 100 -14.77 -9.51 20.53
C LEU A 100 -14.17 -9.97 21.85
N ASN A 101 -13.87 -11.26 21.97
CA ASN A 101 -13.18 -11.83 23.11
C ASN A 101 -11.74 -12.15 22.72
N THR A 102 -10.78 -11.53 23.41
CA THR A 102 -9.35 -11.73 23.19
C THR A 102 -8.69 -12.29 24.44
N THR A 103 -7.89 -13.33 24.28
CA THR A 103 -6.96 -13.85 25.30
C THR A 103 -5.54 -13.64 24.80
N VAL A 104 -4.70 -12.99 25.59
CA VAL A 104 -3.27 -12.75 25.27
C VAL A 104 -2.38 -13.32 26.36
N PRO A 105 -1.15 -13.76 26.03
CA PRO A 105 -0.18 -14.16 27.03
C PRO A 105 0.44 -12.92 27.71
N THR A 106 1.30 -13.11 28.70
CA THR A 106 2.17 -12.06 29.26
C THR A 106 3.63 -12.45 29.15
N THR A 107 4.53 -11.48 29.22
CA THR A 107 6.00 -11.67 29.26
C THR A 107 6.46 -12.49 30.47
N THR A 108 5.61 -12.58 31.49
CA THR A 108 5.82 -13.33 32.74
C THR A 108 5.11 -14.69 32.76
N ASN A 109 4.76 -15.25 31.59
CA ASN A 109 4.07 -16.53 31.43
C ASN A 109 2.67 -16.60 32.07
N GLY A 110 1.99 -15.46 32.19
CA GLY A 110 0.59 -15.35 32.60
C GLY A 110 -0.34 -15.20 31.40
N THR A 111 -1.60 -14.88 31.69
CA THR A 111 -2.65 -14.66 30.68
C THR A 111 -3.51 -13.47 31.07
N LYS A 112 -3.89 -12.67 30.07
CA LYS A 112 -4.88 -11.61 30.19
C LYS A 112 -6.01 -11.84 29.20
N THR A 113 -7.16 -11.30 29.54
CA THR A 113 -8.41 -11.44 28.79
C THR A 113 -9.04 -10.07 28.63
N ASN A 114 -9.58 -9.81 27.45
CA ASN A 114 -10.30 -8.60 27.10
C ASN A 114 -11.57 -9.02 26.35
N SER A 115 -12.70 -8.99 27.05
CA SER A 115 -14.01 -9.19 26.47
C SER A 115 -14.57 -7.83 26.11
N GLN A 116 -14.85 -7.58 24.84
CA GLN A 116 -15.39 -6.33 24.34
C GLN A 116 -16.78 -6.56 23.75
N SER A 117 -17.59 -5.51 23.84
CA SER A 117 -18.83 -5.41 23.11
C SER A 117 -18.90 -4.06 22.43
N PHE A 118 -19.67 -4.03 21.35
CA PHE A 118 -19.86 -2.87 20.50
C PHE A 118 -21.37 -2.66 20.28
N CYS A 119 -21.75 -1.42 20.02
CA CYS A 119 -23.09 -1.11 19.51
C CYS A 119 -23.00 -0.08 18.39
N TYR A 120 -23.84 -0.25 17.38
CA TYR A 120 -23.90 0.58 16.19
C TYR A 120 -25.28 1.21 16.02
N ASP A 121 -25.31 2.40 15.41
CA ASP A 121 -26.54 3.06 14.98
C ASP A 121 -27.10 2.45 13.68
N ASP A 122 -28.22 3.01 13.19
CA ASP A 122 -28.89 2.57 11.97
C ASP A 122 -28.02 2.74 10.69
N LEU A 123 -26.96 3.55 10.75
CA LEU A 123 -25.99 3.74 9.66
C LEU A 123 -24.75 2.86 9.82
N ASN A 124 -24.77 1.90 10.74
CA ASN A 124 -23.65 1.02 11.09
C ASN A 124 -22.42 1.76 11.63
N ARG A 125 -22.60 2.95 12.20
CA ARG A 125 -21.50 3.70 12.83
C ARG A 125 -21.42 3.32 14.30
N LEU A 126 -20.20 3.11 14.81
CA LEU A 126 -19.97 2.69 16.18
C LEU A 126 -20.44 3.81 17.12
N VAL A 127 -21.39 3.53 18.02
CA VAL A 127 -21.93 4.49 19.02
C VAL A 127 -21.58 4.12 20.46
N TRP A 128 -21.13 2.89 20.68
CA TRP A 128 -20.65 2.45 21.99
C TRP A 128 -19.59 1.36 21.88
N SER A 129 -18.54 1.44 22.69
CA SER A 129 -17.59 0.36 22.87
C SER A 129 -17.18 0.23 24.35
N GLY A 130 -16.96 -1.00 24.80
CA GLY A 130 -16.56 -1.21 26.19
C GLY A 130 -16.18 -2.64 26.47
N ASN A 131 -15.37 -2.84 27.52
CA ASN A 131 -15.08 -4.15 28.11
C ASN A 131 -15.69 -4.32 29.51
N THR A 132 -16.57 -3.38 29.86
CA THR A 132 -17.45 -3.36 31.02
C THR A 132 -18.71 -2.58 30.65
N GLY A 133 -19.78 -2.69 31.44
CA GLY A 133 -21.05 -2.00 31.17
C GLY A 133 -21.94 -2.69 30.15
N THR A 134 -23.05 -2.04 29.80
CA THR A 134 -24.04 -2.56 28.85
C THR A 134 -23.98 -1.73 27.56
N PRO A 135 -23.85 -2.37 26.38
CA PRO A 135 -23.90 -1.68 25.10
C PRO A 135 -25.23 -0.94 24.93
N THR A 136 -25.17 0.32 24.52
CA THR A 136 -26.34 1.21 24.39
C THR A 136 -26.13 2.22 23.25
N GLY A 137 -27.14 3.04 22.96
CA GLY A 137 -27.06 4.14 21.99
C GLY A 137 -27.43 3.76 20.56
N GLY A 138 -27.55 2.47 20.26
CA GLY A 138 -27.91 1.96 18.94
C GLY A 138 -28.85 0.75 19.00
N ASN A 139 -29.15 0.18 17.84
CA ASN A 139 -30.04 -0.98 17.65
C ASN A 139 -29.26 -2.25 17.27
N HIS A 140 -28.00 -2.12 16.89
CA HIS A 140 -27.07 -3.21 16.55
C HIS A 140 -26.08 -3.43 17.70
N CYS A 141 -26.57 -3.88 18.86
CA CYS A 141 -25.76 -4.04 20.08
C CYS A 141 -25.38 -5.51 20.34
N GLY A 142 -24.13 -5.72 20.77
CA GLY A 142 -23.68 -6.99 21.33
C GLY A 142 -24.18 -7.27 22.74
N LEU A 143 -23.80 -8.43 23.27
CA LEU A 143 -24.06 -8.78 24.67
C LEU A 143 -23.07 -8.08 25.60
N ALA A 144 -23.48 -7.80 26.84
CA ALA A 144 -22.60 -7.20 27.84
C ALA A 144 -21.29 -8.02 28.01
N PRO A 145 -20.12 -7.36 28.05
CA PRO A 145 -18.85 -8.05 28.18
C PRO A 145 -18.74 -8.90 29.47
N ASN A 146 -18.02 -10.01 29.40
CA ASN A 146 -17.78 -10.88 30.55
C ASN A 146 -16.35 -11.46 30.52
N GLY A 147 -15.67 -11.48 31.68
CA GLY A 147 -14.39 -12.15 31.82
C GLY A 147 -13.17 -11.32 31.44
N THR A 148 -13.25 -9.99 31.46
CA THR A 148 -12.12 -9.08 31.25
C THR A 148 -11.19 -9.03 32.49
N THR A 149 -9.87 -9.12 32.26
CA THR A 149 -8.82 -8.97 33.29
C THR A 149 -7.81 -7.85 33.01
N VAL A 150 -7.92 -7.20 31.85
CA VAL A 150 -7.25 -5.91 31.57
C VAL A 150 -8.05 -4.74 32.17
N SER A 151 -7.45 -3.54 32.19
CA SER A 151 -8.13 -2.34 32.69
C SER A 151 -9.46 -2.10 31.98
N THR A 152 -10.46 -1.68 32.76
CA THR A 152 -11.81 -1.49 32.22
C THR A 152 -11.95 -0.16 31.48
N TYR A 153 -12.84 -0.11 30.50
CA TYR A 153 -13.22 1.11 29.78
C TYR A 153 -14.65 1.02 29.27
N GLN A 154 -15.23 2.20 29.07
CA GLN A 154 -16.44 2.42 28.30
C GLN A 154 -16.26 3.71 27.51
N GLN A 155 -16.73 3.70 26.28
CA GLN A 155 -16.70 4.84 25.40
C GLN A 155 -18.01 4.92 24.64
N SER A 156 -18.55 6.13 24.57
CA SER A 156 -19.68 6.45 23.72
C SER A 156 -19.19 7.27 22.54
N TYR A 157 -19.85 7.12 21.41
CA TYR A 157 -19.58 7.91 20.22
C TYR A 157 -20.89 8.47 19.71
N SER A 158 -20.82 9.63 19.06
CA SER A 158 -21.97 10.26 18.45
C SER A 158 -21.54 10.95 17.17
N TYR A 159 -22.49 11.14 16.26
CA TYR A 159 -22.24 11.71 14.95
C TYR A 159 -23.29 12.77 14.67
N ASP A 160 -22.94 13.80 13.91
CA ASP A 160 -23.93 14.76 13.43
C ASP A 160 -24.49 14.38 12.05
N ALA A 161 -25.29 15.29 11.47
CA ALA A 161 -25.93 15.10 10.18
C ALA A 161 -24.97 15.19 8.98
N LEU A 162 -23.69 15.53 9.20
CA LEU A 162 -22.63 15.53 8.19
C LEU A 162 -21.69 14.33 8.38
N ASP A 163 -22.13 13.32 9.14
CA ASP A 163 -21.36 12.12 9.50
C ASP A 163 -20.07 12.39 10.28
N ARG A 164 -19.91 13.60 10.82
CA ARG A 164 -18.75 13.97 11.62
C ARG A 164 -18.89 13.43 13.03
N LEU A 165 -17.79 12.90 13.58
CA LEU A 165 -17.72 12.42 14.96
C LEU A 165 -17.89 13.60 15.92
N THR A 166 -18.95 13.62 16.75
CA THR A 166 -19.20 14.68 17.74
C THR A 166 -18.82 14.28 19.16
N ASN A 167 -18.60 12.99 19.40
CA ASN A 167 -17.96 12.46 20.59
C ASN A 167 -17.07 11.30 20.16
N GLY A 168 -15.76 11.45 20.37
CA GLY A 168 -14.76 10.55 19.83
C GLY A 168 -13.84 9.93 20.90
N PRO A 169 -12.66 9.44 20.48
CA PRO A 169 -11.68 8.79 21.35
C PRO A 169 -11.25 9.67 22.54
N SER A 170 -11.15 10.99 22.32
CA SER A 170 -10.76 11.98 23.33
C SER A 170 -11.91 12.87 23.81
N GLY A 171 -13.14 12.35 23.81
CA GLY A 171 -14.33 13.07 24.27
C GLY A 171 -15.01 13.90 23.18
N SER A 172 -15.74 14.94 23.56
CA SER A 172 -16.55 15.74 22.63
C SER A 172 -15.69 16.41 21.56
N GLU A 173 -16.08 16.29 20.30
CA GLU A 173 -15.41 16.97 19.19
C GLU A 173 -16.29 18.09 18.65
N THR A 174 -15.68 19.24 18.36
CA THR A 174 -16.37 20.36 17.73
C THR A 174 -15.66 20.80 16.47
N TYR A 175 -16.40 21.47 15.60
CA TYR A 175 -15.99 21.79 14.24
C TYR A 175 -16.13 23.29 13.99
N GLY A 176 -15.15 23.86 13.29
CA GLY A 176 -15.18 25.24 12.85
C GLY A 176 -15.99 25.43 11.57
N THR A 177 -15.91 26.63 10.99
CA THR A 177 -16.47 26.93 9.66
C THR A 177 -15.57 26.43 8.53
N PHE A 178 -14.26 26.34 8.77
CA PHE A 178 -13.30 25.94 7.76
C PHE A 178 -12.07 25.24 8.38
N PRO A 179 -11.69 24.05 7.86
CA PRO A 179 -12.51 23.17 7.02
C PRO A 179 -13.73 22.69 7.81
N ALA A 180 -14.89 22.59 7.15
CA ALA A 180 -16.14 22.23 7.83
C ALA A 180 -16.06 20.85 8.51
N HIS A 181 -15.23 19.95 8.00
CA HIS A 181 -15.04 18.61 8.55
C HIS A 181 -13.76 18.47 9.38
N GLY A 182 -12.94 19.52 9.57
CA GLY A 182 -11.79 19.42 10.48
C GLY A 182 -12.21 19.63 11.93
N ALA A 183 -11.94 18.65 12.80
CA ALA A 183 -12.18 18.79 14.23
C ALA A 183 -11.23 19.87 14.80
N VAL A 184 -11.77 20.83 15.54
CA VAL A 184 -10.99 21.95 16.12
C VAL A 184 -10.78 21.81 17.62
N THR A 185 -11.64 21.07 18.34
CA THR A 185 -11.49 20.79 19.77
C THR A 185 -11.72 19.32 20.06
N LEU A 186 -11.07 18.79 21.10
CA LEU A 186 -11.36 17.48 21.69
C LEU A 186 -11.65 17.66 23.18
N GLY A 187 -12.64 16.96 23.74
CA GLY A 187 -13.12 17.20 25.11
C GLY A 187 -12.06 17.01 26.21
N ASN A 188 -11.07 16.15 25.99
CA ASN A 188 -9.96 15.90 26.92
C ASN A 188 -8.74 16.81 26.69
N VAL A 189 -8.78 17.67 25.67
CA VAL A 189 -7.73 18.65 25.34
C VAL A 189 -8.26 20.05 25.71
N PRO A 190 -7.78 20.68 26.78
CA PRO A 190 -8.43 21.88 27.33
C PRO A 190 -8.36 23.12 26.43
N ASN A 191 -7.34 23.21 25.58
CA ASN A 191 -7.20 24.27 24.57
C ASN A 191 -7.49 23.73 23.17
N GLN A 192 -7.56 24.62 22.17
CA GLN A 192 -7.84 24.23 20.78
C GLN A 192 -6.89 23.09 20.32
N TYR A 193 -7.50 22.04 19.77
CA TYR A 193 -6.83 20.81 19.34
C TYR A 193 -6.11 21.01 18.01
N ALA A 194 -6.76 21.64 17.03
CA ALA A 194 -6.17 21.76 15.69
C ALA A 194 -6.50 23.06 14.97
N SER A 195 -5.60 23.41 14.05
CA SER A 195 -5.76 24.41 13.00
C SER A 195 -5.43 23.76 11.65
N TYR A 196 -5.93 24.35 10.56
CA TYR A 196 -5.83 23.78 9.22
C TYR A 196 -5.50 24.85 8.17
N ASP A 197 -4.87 24.43 7.06
CA ASP A 197 -4.66 25.26 5.88
C ASP A 197 -5.90 25.31 4.96
N ALA A 198 -5.77 26.07 3.86
CA ALA A 198 -6.81 26.23 2.83
C ALA A 198 -7.12 24.95 2.02
N MET A 199 -6.27 23.93 2.09
CA MET A 199 -6.50 22.62 1.48
C MET A 199 -7.11 21.62 2.46
N GLY A 200 -7.26 22.02 3.74
CA GLY A 200 -7.78 21.17 4.80
C GLY A 200 -6.73 20.28 5.45
N ASN A 201 -5.44 20.53 5.26
CA ASN A 201 -4.40 19.82 5.96
C ASN A 201 -4.18 20.42 7.36
N MET A 202 -4.02 19.58 8.38
CA MET A 202 -3.82 20.04 9.75
C MET A 202 -2.44 20.69 9.90
N THR A 203 -2.39 21.98 10.21
CA THR A 203 -1.15 22.77 10.34
C THR A 203 -0.65 22.88 11.78
N CYS A 204 -1.53 22.67 12.75
CA CYS A 204 -1.16 22.55 14.16
C CYS A 204 -1.98 21.45 14.81
N ARG A 205 -1.35 20.66 15.68
CA ARG A 205 -1.95 19.63 16.50
C ARG A 205 -1.58 19.78 17.96
N ASN A 206 -2.57 19.75 18.83
CA ASN A 206 -2.41 19.86 20.27
C ASN A 206 -3.05 18.65 20.97
N VAL A 207 -2.23 17.87 21.68
CA VAL A 207 -2.68 16.72 22.48
C VAL A 207 -2.39 16.91 23.96
N ASP A 208 -2.08 18.14 24.38
CA ASP A 208 -1.81 18.49 25.77
C ASP A 208 -3.11 18.47 26.59
N THR A 209 -3.19 17.55 27.55
CA THR A 209 -4.35 17.41 28.46
C THR A 209 -4.27 18.35 29.67
N THR A 210 -3.27 19.23 29.73
CA THR A 210 -3.11 20.24 30.80
C THR A 210 -3.69 21.57 30.34
N SER A 211 -2.88 22.52 29.90
CA SER A 211 -3.28 23.79 29.25
C SER A 211 -2.05 24.52 28.68
N GLY A 212 -0.89 23.86 28.55
CA GLY A 212 0.36 24.51 28.17
C GLY A 212 0.45 24.88 26.70
N HIS A 213 -0.30 24.17 25.86
CA HIS A 213 -0.26 24.32 24.40
C HIS A 213 -1.67 24.47 23.81
N GLY A 214 -1.76 25.03 22.61
CA GLY A 214 -3.01 25.25 21.89
C GLY A 214 -2.77 25.58 20.42
N CYS A 215 -3.72 25.24 19.56
CA CYS A 215 -3.71 25.56 18.13
C CYS A 215 -4.62 26.73 17.77
N ASP A 216 -4.80 27.66 18.72
CA ASP A 216 -5.45 28.95 18.52
C ASP A 216 -4.46 29.98 17.93
N ALA A 217 -4.71 31.28 18.10
CA ALA A 217 -3.80 32.32 17.59
C ALA A 217 -2.34 32.18 18.02
N ALA A 218 -2.06 31.52 19.15
CA ALA A 218 -0.70 31.30 19.65
C ALA A 218 0.06 30.19 18.90
N GLN A 219 -0.65 29.23 18.27
CA GLN A 219 -0.07 28.07 17.58
C GLN A 219 1.09 27.44 18.38
N SER A 220 0.85 27.14 19.66
CA SER A 220 1.86 26.56 20.56
C SER A 220 1.86 25.04 20.59
N GLY A 221 0.86 24.39 19.96
CA GLY A 221 0.87 22.96 19.68
C GLY A 221 1.97 22.55 18.70
N ALA A 222 1.98 21.28 18.30
CA ALA A 222 2.92 20.78 17.31
C ALA A 222 2.58 21.32 15.92
N ILE A 223 3.56 21.91 15.23
CA ILE A 223 3.38 22.55 13.92
C ILE A 223 3.71 21.57 12.81
N MET A 224 2.91 21.59 11.76
CA MET A 224 3.04 20.70 10.60
C MET A 224 3.03 21.48 9.30
N THR A 225 3.86 21.06 8.35
CA THR A 225 3.88 21.58 6.98
C THR A 225 3.67 20.46 5.99
N TYR A 226 3.22 20.82 4.79
CA TYR A 226 2.94 19.87 3.72
C TYR A 226 3.70 20.28 2.46
N ASP A 227 4.05 19.28 1.66
CA ASP A 227 4.61 19.50 0.33
C ASP A 227 3.52 19.97 -0.67
N ASN A 228 3.92 20.24 -1.91
CA ASN A 228 3.03 20.70 -2.97
C ASN A 228 2.03 19.62 -3.42
N GLU A 229 2.22 18.35 -3.04
CA GLU A 229 1.26 17.27 -3.25
C GLU A 229 0.33 17.04 -2.03
N GLY A 230 0.46 17.84 -0.97
CA GLY A 230 -0.37 17.74 0.24
C GLY A 230 0.03 16.62 1.20
N ARG A 231 1.26 16.10 1.10
CA ARG A 231 1.80 15.08 2.03
C ARG A 231 2.56 15.77 3.15
N LEU A 232 2.51 15.20 4.36
CA LEU A 232 3.17 15.77 5.54
C LEU A 232 4.68 15.85 5.31
N ASP A 233 5.25 17.04 5.28
CA ASP A 233 6.66 17.32 4.99
C ASP A 233 7.47 17.48 6.28
N THR A 234 6.98 18.30 7.21
CA THR A 234 7.63 18.46 8.52
C THR A 234 6.65 18.42 9.67
N TRP A 235 7.15 18.00 10.82
CA TRP A 235 6.49 18.12 12.12
C TRP A 235 7.48 18.74 13.10
N VAL A 236 7.05 19.73 13.86
CA VAL A 236 7.83 20.37 14.92
C VAL A 236 7.05 20.26 16.20
N ALA A 237 7.69 19.77 17.25
CA ALA A 237 7.05 19.53 18.52
C ALA A 237 6.53 20.83 19.18
N PRO A 238 5.58 20.73 20.13
CA PRO A 238 4.99 21.90 20.77
C PRO A 238 6.02 22.86 21.38
N ASN A 239 5.68 24.14 21.48
CA ASN A 239 6.58 25.18 21.97
C ASN A 239 7.20 24.81 23.32
N GLY A 240 8.52 25.00 23.45
CA GLY A 240 9.25 24.61 24.67
C GLY A 240 9.70 23.15 24.70
N THR A 241 9.38 22.39 23.67
CA THR A 241 9.99 21.09 23.37
C THR A 241 10.97 21.21 22.19
N VAL A 242 11.68 20.14 21.85
CA VAL A 242 12.88 20.19 20.99
C VAL A 242 12.91 19.13 19.89
N ALA A 243 11.82 18.41 19.72
CA ALA A 243 11.72 17.31 18.76
C ALA A 243 11.17 17.83 17.41
N SER A 244 11.62 17.24 16.30
CA SER A 244 11.10 17.51 14.96
C SER A 244 11.28 16.31 14.04
N ASP A 245 10.36 16.14 13.09
CA ASP A 245 10.44 15.14 12.03
C ASP A 245 10.43 15.82 10.66
N GLN A 246 11.12 15.22 9.71
CA GLN A 246 11.06 15.56 8.29
C GLN A 246 10.83 14.30 7.48
N TYR A 247 10.05 14.38 6.41
CA TYR A 247 9.67 13.24 5.61
C TYR A 247 10.02 13.47 4.13
N LEU A 248 10.43 12.41 3.43
CA LEU A 248 10.54 12.42 1.98
C LEU A 248 9.75 11.27 1.38
N TYR A 249 9.21 11.53 0.21
CA TYR A 249 8.37 10.60 -0.54
C TYR A 249 8.96 10.37 -1.93
N ASP A 250 8.73 9.19 -2.47
CA ASP A 250 9.01 8.93 -3.88
C ASP A 250 7.92 9.50 -4.81
N ASN A 251 8.08 9.26 -6.10
CA ASN A 251 7.14 9.71 -7.12
C ASN A 251 5.78 9.00 -7.07
N SER A 252 5.68 7.86 -6.38
CA SER A 252 4.43 7.12 -6.16
C SER A 252 3.70 7.58 -4.91
N GLY A 253 4.32 8.46 -4.12
CA GLY A 253 3.78 8.96 -2.86
C GLY A 253 4.11 8.10 -1.64
N GLN A 254 4.96 7.07 -1.79
CA GLN A 254 5.41 6.27 -0.65
C GLN A 254 6.52 6.99 0.09
N ARG A 255 6.44 6.99 1.43
CA ARG A 255 7.46 7.58 2.28
C ARG A 255 8.72 6.73 2.23
N VAL A 256 9.81 7.33 1.78
CA VAL A 256 11.13 6.70 1.69
C VAL A 256 12.09 7.11 2.80
N LEU A 257 11.81 8.24 3.46
CA LEU A 257 12.65 8.73 4.56
C LEU A 257 11.81 9.40 5.66
N GLN A 258 12.18 9.12 6.90
CA GLN A 258 11.83 9.89 8.10
C GLN A 258 13.13 10.31 8.79
N ARG A 259 13.35 11.61 8.96
CA ARG A 259 14.42 12.18 9.79
C ARG A 259 13.82 12.70 11.09
N ALA A 260 13.97 11.94 12.16
CA ALA A 260 13.63 12.38 13.50
C ALA A 260 14.84 13.11 14.11
N SER A 261 14.63 14.29 14.66
CA SER A 261 15.67 15.11 15.28
C SER A 261 15.22 15.57 16.66
N ASN A 262 16.17 15.61 17.61
CA ASN A 262 15.95 16.14 18.95
C ASN A 262 17.16 16.97 19.39
N THR A 263 16.94 18.25 19.70
CA THR A 263 18.01 19.20 20.05
C THR A 263 17.97 19.58 21.54
N VAL A 264 18.84 18.97 22.35
CA VAL A 264 18.97 19.32 23.77
C VAL A 264 20.19 20.23 23.97
N GLY A 265 19.94 21.49 24.35
CA GLY A 265 21.00 22.50 24.46
C GLY A 265 21.63 22.79 23.09
N SER A 266 22.93 22.56 22.95
CA SER A 266 23.63 22.70 21.65
C SER A 266 23.78 21.38 20.89
N THR A 267 23.31 20.26 21.45
CA THR A 267 23.51 18.93 20.88
C THR A 267 22.25 18.50 20.16
N THR A 268 22.36 18.23 18.85
CA THR A 268 21.28 17.66 18.05
C THR A 268 21.56 16.19 17.81
N THR A 269 20.63 15.33 18.20
CA THR A 269 20.62 13.92 17.81
C THR A 269 19.66 13.76 16.65
N THR A 270 20.15 13.25 15.52
CA THR A 270 19.34 12.92 14.35
C THR A 270 19.28 11.40 14.18
N SER A 271 18.13 10.92 13.74
CA SER A 271 17.85 9.53 13.41
C SER A 271 17.14 9.49 12.05
N ASP A 272 17.86 9.04 11.03
CA ASP A 272 17.32 8.88 9.67
C ASP A 272 16.86 7.44 9.50
N THR A 273 15.56 7.23 9.33
CA THR A 273 15.02 5.94 8.91
C THR A 273 14.71 5.99 7.42
N ILE A 274 15.44 5.18 6.66
CA ILE A 274 15.30 5.03 5.22
C ILE A 274 14.57 3.72 4.96
N SER A 275 13.41 3.79 4.33
CA SER A 275 12.61 2.64 3.95
C SER A 275 12.80 2.38 2.46
N PHE A 276 13.21 1.17 2.11
CA PHE A 276 13.35 0.73 0.73
C PHE A 276 12.66 -0.61 0.55
N ASP A 277 12.33 -0.95 -0.70
CA ASP A 277 11.73 -2.22 -1.14
C ASP A 277 10.40 -2.63 -0.49
N GLY A 278 9.85 -1.84 0.44
CA GLY A 278 8.65 -2.16 1.21
C GLY A 278 8.88 -3.16 2.35
N PHE A 279 10.09 -3.70 2.50
CA PHE A 279 10.44 -4.75 3.46
C PHE A 279 11.67 -4.44 4.29
N THR A 280 12.39 -3.35 4.05
CA THR A 280 13.61 -3.04 4.80
C THR A 280 13.63 -1.58 5.27
N ASP A 281 13.89 -1.41 6.56
CA ASP A 281 14.24 -0.12 7.16
C ASP A 281 15.73 -0.12 7.53
N VAL A 282 16.44 0.94 7.18
CA VAL A 282 17.78 1.25 7.71
C VAL A 282 17.67 2.52 8.52
N THR A 283 18.01 2.43 9.81
CA THR A 283 17.99 3.55 10.74
C THR A 283 19.41 3.96 11.09
N ILE A 284 19.78 5.22 10.85
CA ILE A 284 21.09 5.78 11.16
C ILE A 284 20.90 6.82 12.27
N THR A 285 21.39 6.52 13.48
CA THR A 285 21.31 7.44 14.63
C THR A 285 22.71 7.76 15.13
N GLY A 286 23.10 9.04 15.08
CA GLY A 286 24.42 9.48 15.56
C GLY A 286 25.61 8.72 14.94
N GLY A 287 25.48 8.31 13.67
CA GLY A 287 26.48 7.52 12.95
C GLY A 287 26.44 6.01 13.19
N THR A 288 25.51 5.50 14.00
CA THR A 288 25.27 4.06 14.18
C THR A 288 24.15 3.61 13.26
N THR A 289 24.41 2.57 12.47
CA THR A 289 23.43 1.97 11.55
C THR A 289 22.76 0.75 12.18
N SER A 290 21.43 0.73 12.17
CA SER A 290 20.56 -0.40 12.50
C SER A 290 19.78 -0.82 11.26
N THR A 291 19.64 -2.11 11.01
CA THR A 291 18.87 -2.64 9.88
C THR A 291 17.75 -3.54 10.37
N THR A 292 16.53 -3.25 9.91
CA THR A 292 15.35 -4.05 10.17
C THR A 292 14.79 -4.61 8.86
N LYS A 293 14.66 -5.92 8.77
CA LYS A 293 13.99 -6.62 7.66
C LYS A 293 12.64 -7.17 8.11
N TYR A 294 11.61 -6.93 7.33
CA TYR A 294 10.26 -7.44 7.55
C TYR A 294 10.00 -8.61 6.61
N TYR A 295 9.30 -9.62 7.10
CA TYR A 295 8.94 -10.81 6.34
C TYR A 295 7.43 -10.94 6.27
N SER A 296 6.93 -11.06 5.04
CA SER A 296 5.51 -11.24 4.78
C SER A 296 5.25 -12.59 4.12
N VAL A 297 4.11 -13.19 4.45
CA VAL A 297 3.62 -14.46 3.89
C VAL A 297 2.16 -14.24 3.52
N GLY A 298 1.82 -14.45 2.24
CA GLY A 298 0.49 -14.11 1.74
C GLY A 298 0.14 -12.63 1.93
N GLY A 299 1.10 -11.70 1.81
CA GLY A 299 0.83 -10.26 2.01
C GLY A 299 0.63 -9.82 3.46
N GLN A 300 0.56 -10.74 4.42
CA GLN A 300 0.55 -10.43 5.85
C GLN A 300 1.98 -10.40 6.39
N ARG A 301 2.34 -9.33 7.13
CA ARG A 301 3.63 -9.26 7.84
C ARG A 301 3.62 -10.20 9.04
N VAL A 302 4.50 -11.19 9.03
CA VAL A 302 4.51 -12.29 10.02
C VAL A 302 5.79 -12.37 10.85
N ALA A 303 6.84 -11.64 10.47
CA ALA A 303 8.06 -11.56 11.25
C ALA A 303 8.88 -10.32 10.94
N MET A 304 9.86 -10.04 11.79
CA MET A 304 10.90 -9.05 11.58
C MET A 304 12.26 -9.56 12.05
N ARG A 305 13.34 -8.97 11.52
CA ARG A 305 14.70 -9.14 12.01
C ARG A 305 15.39 -7.79 12.12
N GLN A 306 15.65 -7.34 13.35
CA GLN A 306 16.39 -6.10 13.64
C GLN A 306 17.79 -6.47 14.16
N ASP A 307 18.83 -6.07 13.45
CA ASP A 307 20.24 -6.28 13.85
C ASP A 307 20.54 -7.73 14.28
N GLY A 308 20.00 -8.69 13.53
CA GLY A 308 20.15 -10.13 13.79
C GLY A 308 19.08 -10.72 14.72
N THR A 309 18.42 -9.90 15.54
CA THR A 309 17.34 -10.30 16.45
C THR A 309 16.06 -10.58 15.68
N PHE A 310 15.56 -11.81 15.75
CA PHE A 310 14.37 -12.25 15.02
C PHE A 310 13.14 -12.34 15.93
N SER A 311 12.03 -11.81 15.44
CA SER A 311 10.73 -11.87 16.13
C SER A 311 9.62 -12.26 15.15
N TYR A 312 8.73 -13.15 15.57
CA TYR A 312 7.46 -13.36 14.90
C TYR A 312 6.48 -12.25 15.29
N LEU A 313 5.68 -11.79 14.33
CA LEU A 313 4.63 -10.78 14.51
C LEU A 313 3.28 -11.44 14.28
N MET A 314 2.36 -11.24 15.21
CA MET A 314 1.03 -11.82 15.18
C MET A 314 -0.02 -10.72 15.30
N PRO A 315 -0.68 -10.36 14.19
CA PRO A 315 -1.72 -9.38 14.21
C PRO A 315 -3.07 -9.96 14.66
N ASP A 316 -3.98 -9.08 15.04
CA ASP A 316 -5.40 -9.39 15.25
C ASP A 316 -6.16 -9.55 13.92
N PHE A 317 -7.48 -9.76 14.01
CA PHE A 317 -8.37 -9.89 12.84
C PHE A 317 -8.34 -8.70 11.87
N LEU A 318 -7.93 -7.51 12.30
CA LEU A 318 -7.93 -6.30 11.47
C LEU A 318 -6.53 -5.91 11.02
N GLY A 319 -5.50 -6.66 11.45
CA GLY A 319 -4.11 -6.45 11.05
C GLY A 319 -3.29 -5.71 12.10
N SER A 320 -3.85 -5.30 13.24
CA SER A 320 -3.10 -4.62 14.30
C SER A 320 -2.12 -5.58 14.93
N ASN A 321 -0.84 -5.21 14.96
CA ASN A 321 0.21 -6.06 15.50
C ASN A 321 0.06 -6.20 17.02
N SER A 322 -0.55 -7.32 17.46
CA SER A 322 -0.99 -7.51 18.84
C SER A 322 0.03 -8.26 19.69
N ILE A 323 0.82 -9.15 19.09
CA ILE A 323 1.83 -9.95 19.81
C ILE A 323 3.12 -10.00 18.98
N ALA A 324 4.25 -9.82 19.66
CA ALA A 324 5.55 -10.24 19.16
C ALA A 324 6.09 -11.40 19.99
N LEU A 325 6.63 -12.41 19.31
CA LEU A 325 7.31 -13.55 19.94
C LEU A 325 8.78 -13.57 19.52
N TRP A 326 9.65 -13.94 20.45
CA TRP A 326 11.05 -14.26 20.12
C TRP A 326 11.13 -15.48 19.18
N ALA A 327 12.31 -15.72 18.61
CA ALA A 327 12.54 -16.83 17.69
C ALA A 327 12.20 -18.23 18.26
N ASP A 328 12.23 -18.38 19.59
CA ASP A 328 11.85 -19.61 20.32
C ASP A 328 10.34 -19.67 20.69
N GLY A 329 9.56 -18.68 20.26
CA GLY A 329 8.14 -18.55 20.53
C GLY A 329 7.79 -18.02 21.92
N SER A 330 8.77 -17.63 22.74
CA SER A 330 8.50 -16.94 24.00
C SER A 330 8.00 -15.51 23.75
N VAL A 331 7.20 -14.97 24.67
CA VAL A 331 6.54 -13.67 24.47
C VAL A 331 7.55 -12.54 24.62
N GLN A 332 7.66 -11.71 23.58
CA GLN A 332 8.47 -10.49 23.60
C GLN A 332 7.64 -9.29 24.04
N ALA A 333 6.47 -9.12 23.41
CA ALA A 333 5.59 -8.00 23.68
C ALA A 333 4.15 -8.33 23.30
N VAL A 334 3.23 -7.63 23.96
CA VAL A 334 1.79 -7.68 23.71
C VAL A 334 1.24 -6.26 23.73
N GLN A 335 0.29 -5.98 22.86
CA GLN A 335 -0.51 -4.77 22.92
C GLN A 335 -1.94 -5.01 22.43
N LEU A 336 -2.88 -4.24 22.97
CA LEU A 336 -4.29 -4.23 22.57
C LEU A 336 -4.74 -2.78 22.38
N PHE A 337 -5.63 -2.55 21.41
CA PHE A 337 -6.08 -1.23 21.02
C PHE A 337 -7.55 -0.97 21.40
N SER A 338 -7.92 0.30 21.45
CA SER A 338 -9.31 0.75 21.36
C SER A 338 -9.76 0.71 19.89
N PRO A 339 -11.07 0.83 19.63
CA PRO A 339 -11.60 0.83 18.25
C PRO A 339 -10.89 1.81 17.32
N PHE A 340 -10.55 3.01 17.82
CA PHE A 340 -9.87 4.04 17.03
C PHE A 340 -8.35 4.08 17.25
N GLY A 341 -7.75 3.03 17.81
CA GLY A 341 -6.30 2.82 17.79
C GLY A 341 -5.52 3.29 19.00
N ALA A 342 -6.17 3.77 20.07
CA ALA A 342 -5.47 4.08 21.31
C ALA A 342 -5.02 2.79 22.02
N THR A 343 -3.76 2.68 22.44
CA THR A 343 -3.27 1.49 23.16
C THR A 343 -3.93 1.41 24.54
N ARG A 344 -4.61 0.29 24.81
CA ARG A 344 -5.36 0.04 26.06
C ARG A 344 -4.68 -0.93 27.02
N TYR A 345 -3.83 -1.77 26.48
CA TYR A 345 -3.00 -2.69 27.25
C TYR A 345 -1.68 -2.87 26.52
N SER A 346 -0.59 -2.91 27.27
CA SER A 346 0.72 -3.28 26.77
C SER A 346 1.48 -4.06 27.84
N ASP A 347 2.34 -4.96 27.37
CA ASP A 347 3.28 -5.73 28.20
C ASP A 347 4.53 -6.04 27.37
N GLY A 348 5.71 -5.88 27.95
CA GLY A 348 6.98 -5.96 27.23
C GLY A 348 7.25 -4.77 26.29
N THR A 349 8.25 -4.92 25.42
CA THR A 349 8.70 -3.88 24.48
C THR A 349 8.50 -4.34 23.05
N MET A 350 7.55 -3.72 22.34
CA MET A 350 7.31 -3.96 20.92
C MET A 350 8.41 -3.30 20.08
N LEU A 351 9.25 -4.09 19.41
CA LEU A 351 10.30 -3.57 18.53
C LEU A 351 9.77 -3.13 17.16
N SER A 352 8.64 -3.72 16.73
CA SER A 352 8.05 -3.39 15.44
C SER A 352 7.48 -1.98 15.46
N PRO A 353 7.75 -1.14 14.44
CA PRO A 353 7.07 0.15 14.31
C PRO A 353 5.64 -0.02 13.76
N PHE A 354 5.29 -1.20 13.25
CA PHE A 354 3.93 -1.51 12.80
C PHE A 354 3.05 -1.80 14.01
N ASN A 355 1.95 -1.05 14.10
CA ASN A 355 1.16 -0.90 15.29
C ASN A 355 -0.32 -1.20 14.99
N PHE A 356 -1.22 -0.24 15.23
CA PHE A 356 -2.65 -0.34 14.94
C PHE A 356 -2.90 -0.56 13.44
N MET A 357 -3.74 -1.54 13.10
CA MET A 357 -4.13 -1.91 11.74
C MET A 357 -2.95 -2.23 10.79
N GLY A 358 -1.79 -2.57 11.36
CA GLY A 358 -0.57 -2.86 10.60
C GLY A 358 0.14 -1.61 10.08
N GLN A 359 -0.29 -0.42 10.49
CA GLN A 359 0.26 0.85 10.05
C GLN A 359 1.43 1.30 10.91
N ARG A 360 2.33 2.10 10.33
CA ARG A 360 3.57 2.50 11.00
C ARG A 360 3.30 3.63 11.98
N LEU A 361 3.59 3.42 13.27
CA LEU A 361 3.54 4.47 14.27
C LEU A 361 4.82 5.29 14.24
N ASP A 362 4.71 6.57 13.95
CA ASP A 362 5.79 7.52 14.17
C ASP A 362 5.77 7.93 15.65
N THR A 363 6.58 7.25 16.45
CA THR A 363 6.55 7.36 17.93
C THR A 363 6.78 8.79 18.44
N GLN A 364 7.54 9.60 17.71
CA GLN A 364 7.83 11.00 18.07
C GLN A 364 6.60 11.90 17.94
N THR A 365 5.75 11.69 16.92
CA THR A 365 4.55 12.50 16.67
C THR A 365 3.28 11.88 17.27
N GLY A 366 3.29 10.56 17.45
CA GLY A 366 2.14 9.76 17.84
C GLY A 366 1.14 9.51 16.70
N LEU A 367 1.49 9.88 15.47
CA LEU A 367 0.65 9.67 14.28
C LEU A 367 0.95 8.32 13.62
N LEU A 368 -0.06 7.74 12.99
CA LEU A 368 0.07 6.53 12.19
C LEU A 368 0.18 6.91 10.71
N TYR A 369 1.23 6.43 10.03
CA TYR A 369 1.41 6.60 8.60
C TYR A 369 0.63 5.52 7.85
N TYR A 370 -0.39 5.96 7.11
CA TYR A 370 -1.31 5.13 6.31
C TYR A 370 -1.01 5.26 4.82
N ASN A 371 0.26 5.44 4.42
CA ASN A 371 0.68 5.69 3.04
C ASN A 371 0.20 7.03 2.45
N ALA A 372 -1.09 7.15 2.12
CA ALA A 372 -1.64 8.37 1.51
C ALA A 372 -1.86 9.50 2.51
N ARG A 373 -2.18 9.16 3.77
CA ARG A 373 -2.49 10.12 4.83
C ARG A 373 -1.89 9.71 6.16
N TYR A 374 -1.88 10.64 7.10
CA TYR A 374 -1.57 10.37 8.49
C TYR A 374 -2.86 10.33 9.32
N TYR A 375 -2.93 9.38 10.23
CA TYR A 375 -4.07 9.15 11.11
C TYR A 375 -3.72 9.51 12.55
N ASP A 376 -4.63 10.23 13.22
CA ASP A 376 -4.53 10.56 14.62
C ASP A 376 -5.52 9.74 15.47
N ALA A 377 -5.00 8.81 16.25
CA ALA A 377 -5.81 7.98 17.16
C ALA A 377 -6.49 8.78 18.29
N ASN A 378 -6.03 10.00 18.60
CA ASN A 378 -6.64 10.84 19.64
C ASN A 378 -7.98 11.43 19.19
N SER A 379 -8.11 11.83 17.92
CA SER A 379 -9.39 12.25 17.32
C SER A 379 -10.12 11.09 16.63
N GLY A 380 -9.41 10.00 16.30
CA GLY A 380 -9.98 8.90 15.55
C GLY A 380 -10.18 9.21 14.07
N ARG A 381 -9.38 10.14 13.53
CA ARG A 381 -9.58 10.75 12.21
C ARG A 381 -8.25 10.97 11.47
N PHE A 382 -8.30 11.07 10.15
CA PHE A 382 -7.16 11.50 9.36
C PHE A 382 -6.84 12.98 9.61
N ILE A 383 -5.58 13.39 9.41
CA ILE A 383 -5.15 14.78 9.62
C ILE A 383 -5.21 15.64 8.35
N SER A 384 -5.49 15.02 7.21
CA SER A 384 -5.75 15.67 5.93
C SER A 384 -7.02 15.13 5.30
N ALA A 385 -7.69 15.96 4.49
CA ALA A 385 -8.89 15.57 3.80
C ALA A 385 -8.60 14.49 2.74
N ASP A 386 -9.51 13.55 2.57
CA ASP A 386 -9.46 12.57 1.49
C ASP A 386 -9.56 13.24 0.11
N THR A 387 -8.84 12.67 -0.86
CA THR A 387 -8.91 13.05 -2.27
C THR A 387 -9.79 12.10 -3.08
N VAL A 388 -10.12 10.92 -2.53
CA VAL A 388 -10.97 9.89 -3.12
C VAL A 388 -12.36 9.91 -2.47
N GLU A 389 -12.44 9.68 -1.15
CA GLU A 389 -13.70 9.75 -0.37
C GLU A 389 -14.03 11.20 0.03
N THR A 390 -14.33 12.03 -0.97
CA THR A 390 -14.53 13.47 -0.76
C THR A 390 -15.94 13.82 -0.24
N ASN A 391 -16.09 15.05 0.28
CA ASN A 391 -17.39 15.65 0.58
C ASN A 391 -18.32 15.73 -0.67
N GLY A 392 -17.76 15.71 -1.89
CA GLY A 392 -18.56 15.61 -3.11
C GLY A 392 -19.40 14.33 -3.19
N SER A 393 -18.99 13.28 -2.47
CA SER A 393 -19.72 12.02 -2.32
C SER A 393 -20.68 12.01 -1.12
N GLY A 394 -20.80 13.12 -0.40
CA GLY A 394 -21.60 13.23 0.83
C GLY A 394 -20.95 12.63 2.08
N LEU A 395 -19.65 12.29 2.01
CA LEU A 395 -18.90 11.67 3.10
C LEU A 395 -18.09 12.69 3.89
N ASP A 396 -17.77 12.35 5.15
CA ASP A 396 -16.79 13.09 5.95
C ASP A 396 -15.36 12.73 5.48
N PRO A 397 -14.63 13.65 4.82
CA PRO A 397 -13.33 13.35 4.20
C PRO A 397 -12.20 13.10 5.21
N TYR A 398 -12.44 13.23 6.51
CA TYR A 398 -11.47 12.90 7.55
C TYR A 398 -11.86 11.65 8.34
N ALA A 399 -13.07 11.10 8.13
CA ALA A 399 -13.54 9.96 8.87
C ALA A 399 -12.68 8.72 8.58
N TYR A 400 -12.44 7.93 9.61
CA TYR A 400 -11.81 6.62 9.46
C TYR A 400 -12.89 5.56 9.29
N VAL A 401 -12.87 4.89 8.14
CA VAL A 401 -13.74 3.75 7.78
C VAL A 401 -15.22 3.94 8.14
N HIS A 402 -15.72 5.15 7.88
CA HIS A 402 -17.11 5.58 8.10
C HIS A 402 -17.60 5.35 9.54
N GLY A 403 -16.69 5.46 10.52
CA GLY A 403 -17.04 5.30 11.94
C GLY A 403 -17.26 3.85 12.37
N ASN A 404 -16.86 2.84 11.58
CA ASN A 404 -16.98 1.42 11.96
C ASN A 404 -15.62 0.69 11.95
N PRO A 405 -14.72 1.06 12.88
CA PRO A 405 -13.33 0.59 12.87
C PRO A 405 -13.11 -0.82 13.43
N GLU A 406 -14.14 -1.46 13.98
CA GLU A 406 -14.06 -2.85 14.45
C GLU A 406 -14.49 -3.86 13.36
N THR A 407 -15.11 -3.38 12.28
CA THR A 407 -15.56 -4.20 11.15
C THR A 407 -14.68 -3.98 9.93
N PHE A 408 -14.23 -2.74 9.68
CA PHE A 408 -13.52 -2.35 8.47
C PHE A 408 -12.09 -1.86 8.76
N ASN A 409 -11.27 -1.85 7.70
CA ASN A 409 -9.91 -1.33 7.70
C ASN A 409 -9.68 -0.55 6.39
N ASP A 410 -8.85 0.50 6.44
CA ASP A 410 -8.29 1.21 5.27
C ASP A 410 -6.76 1.05 5.28
N PRO A 411 -6.19 0.06 4.58
CA PRO A 411 -4.74 -0.14 4.53
C PRO A 411 -3.98 0.93 3.74
N THR A 412 -4.67 1.64 2.85
CA THR A 412 -4.05 2.56 1.87
C THR A 412 -4.10 4.02 2.30
N GLY A 413 -4.92 4.32 3.31
CA GLY A 413 -5.27 5.66 3.70
C GLY A 413 -6.11 6.39 2.66
N LYS A 414 -6.71 5.72 1.67
CA LYS A 414 -7.53 6.34 0.60
C LYS A 414 -8.99 5.90 0.61
N ARG A 415 -9.26 4.70 1.12
CA ARG A 415 -10.60 4.11 1.21
C ARG A 415 -10.57 2.81 2.00
N ARG A 416 -11.69 2.45 2.60
CA ARG A 416 -11.85 1.14 3.26
C ARG A 416 -11.89 -0.02 2.26
N LEU A 417 -11.46 -1.21 2.71
CA LEU A 417 -11.27 -2.40 1.85
C LEU A 417 -12.55 -3.00 1.26
N ASP A 418 -13.73 -2.73 1.81
CA ASP A 418 -15.00 -3.25 1.30
C ASP A 418 -15.56 -2.42 0.13
N GLU A 419 -14.95 -1.28 -0.20
CA GLU A 419 -15.30 -0.48 -1.36
C GLU A 419 -14.57 -0.99 -2.60
N ASN A 420 -15.33 -1.66 -3.46
CA ASN A 420 -14.85 -2.25 -4.70
C ASN A 420 -14.06 -1.23 -5.54
N PRO A 421 -12.84 -1.57 -6.01
CA PRO A 421 -12.08 -0.73 -6.93
C PRO A 421 -12.84 -0.31 -8.18
N ASP A 422 -13.81 -1.13 -8.62
CA ASP A 422 -14.57 -0.96 -9.86
C ASP A 422 -15.88 -0.14 -9.70
N ASP A 423 -16.22 0.34 -8.51
CA ASP A 423 -17.49 1.10 -8.31
C ASP A 423 -17.49 2.53 -8.89
N GLN A 424 -16.55 2.83 -9.80
CA GLN A 424 -16.60 3.98 -10.70
C GLN A 424 -16.59 3.63 -12.20
N GLU A 425 -16.68 2.36 -12.63
CA GLU A 425 -16.98 2.04 -14.03
C GLU A 425 -18.04 0.93 -14.19
N ASN A 426 -19.26 1.38 -14.44
CA ASN A 426 -20.42 0.59 -14.82
C ASN A 426 -20.18 -0.22 -16.12
N THR A 427 -19.86 -1.51 -16.02
CA THR A 427 -20.38 -2.55 -16.95
C THR A 427 -20.58 -3.88 -16.23
N GLY A 428 -21.80 -4.42 -16.31
CA GLY A 428 -22.32 -5.47 -15.43
C GLY A 428 -21.67 -6.86 -15.48
N ASN A 429 -22.18 -7.68 -14.54
CA ASN A 429 -21.79 -9.02 -14.09
C ASN A 429 -20.56 -9.06 -13.17
N ASP A 430 -20.77 -9.16 -11.85
CA ASP A 430 -20.71 -10.46 -11.17
C ASP A 430 -21.33 -10.42 -9.76
N SER A 431 -21.75 -11.60 -9.30
CA SER A 431 -22.59 -11.88 -8.12
C SER A 431 -22.06 -11.43 -6.76
N GLY A 432 -22.94 -10.82 -5.97
CA GLY A 432 -22.70 -10.37 -4.60
C GLY A 432 -22.29 -11.48 -3.62
N LEU A 433 -21.01 -11.49 -3.27
CA LEU A 433 -20.46 -12.18 -2.11
C LEU A 433 -19.90 -11.15 -1.13
N PRO A 434 -20.18 -11.26 0.19
CA PRO A 434 -19.53 -10.44 1.19
C PRO A 434 -18.04 -10.80 1.25
N PHE A 435 -17.21 -9.81 0.93
CA PHE A 435 -15.79 -9.92 0.69
C PHE A 435 -15.02 -9.93 2.01
N VAL A 436 -14.71 -11.13 2.52
CA VAL A 436 -13.70 -11.30 3.57
C VAL A 436 -12.74 -12.40 3.12
N VAL A 437 -11.45 -12.08 3.13
CA VAL A 437 -10.27 -12.93 2.86
C VAL A 437 -9.57 -12.79 1.49
N LYS A 438 -10.10 -12.10 0.48
CA LYS A 438 -9.21 -11.73 -0.66
C LYS A 438 -8.24 -10.61 -0.26
N ASP A 439 -8.71 -9.61 0.51
CA ASP A 439 -7.92 -8.40 0.78
C ASP A 439 -7.46 -8.17 2.23
N LEU A 440 -7.61 -9.18 3.11
CA LEU A 440 -6.74 -9.26 4.29
C LEU A 440 -5.25 -9.45 3.89
N LEU A 441 -4.97 -9.63 2.59
CA LEU A 441 -3.70 -9.98 1.98
C LEU A 441 -3.13 -8.87 1.06
N TYR A 442 -3.83 -7.74 0.85
CA TYR A 442 -3.38 -6.64 -0.03
C TYR A 442 -3.06 -5.35 0.74
N GLY A 443 -2.49 -5.48 1.93
CA GLY A 443 -2.01 -4.34 2.73
C GLY A 443 -0.76 -3.63 2.19
N ASN A 444 -0.15 -4.12 1.11
CA ASN A 444 0.94 -3.46 0.40
C ASN A 444 0.73 -3.64 -1.11
N GLU A 445 0.39 -2.58 -1.83
CA GLU A 445 0.59 -2.57 -3.29
C GLU A 445 2.11 -2.60 -3.57
N SER A 446 2.65 -3.81 -3.73
CA SER A 446 3.67 -4.16 -4.72
C SER A 446 3.94 -5.67 -4.66
N VAL A 447 3.54 -6.32 -5.74
CA VAL A 447 3.78 -7.72 -6.04
C VAL A 447 5.26 -7.94 -6.33
N ALA A 448 5.94 -8.77 -5.54
CA ALA A 448 6.80 -9.85 -6.02
C ALA A 448 7.30 -10.71 -4.85
N ALA A 449 6.95 -12.00 -4.87
CA ALA A 449 7.77 -13.00 -4.20
C ALA A 449 9.18 -12.93 -4.81
N VAL A 450 10.17 -12.71 -3.95
CA VAL A 450 11.58 -12.52 -4.32
C VAL A 450 12.15 -13.80 -4.92
N ASP A 451 12.40 -13.82 -6.23
CA ASP A 451 13.09 -14.92 -6.92
C ASP A 451 14.61 -14.71 -6.89
N GLY A 452 15.35 -15.76 -6.52
CA GLY A 452 16.70 -15.68 -5.96
C GLY A 452 17.85 -15.41 -6.95
N GLY A 453 17.58 -15.06 -8.20
CA GLY A 453 18.60 -14.89 -9.25
C GLY A 453 18.99 -13.43 -9.54
N GLU A 454 18.02 -12.52 -9.54
CA GLU A 454 18.25 -11.11 -9.94
C GLU A 454 18.92 -10.27 -8.84
N ASP A 455 18.92 -10.78 -7.62
CA ASP A 455 19.24 -10.02 -6.41
C ASP A 455 20.75 -9.96 -6.11
N LEU A 456 21.57 -10.86 -6.66
CA LEU A 456 23.02 -10.76 -6.48
C LEU A 456 23.57 -9.54 -7.23
N VAL A 457 23.09 -9.32 -8.46
CA VAL A 457 23.53 -8.21 -9.32
C VAL A 457 22.98 -6.88 -8.82
N ARG A 458 21.70 -6.83 -8.41
CA ARG A 458 21.09 -5.62 -7.86
C ARG A 458 21.65 -5.22 -6.49
N ASN A 459 22.00 -6.19 -5.62
CA ASN A 459 22.61 -5.86 -4.32
C ASN A 459 24.06 -5.39 -4.45
N THR A 460 24.84 -5.92 -5.41
CA THR A 460 26.19 -5.41 -5.66
C THR A 460 26.18 -4.00 -6.25
N LEU A 461 25.25 -3.70 -7.17
CA LEU A 461 25.09 -2.35 -7.72
C LEU A 461 24.61 -1.35 -6.66
N ARG A 462 23.62 -1.71 -5.84
CA ARG A 462 23.09 -0.84 -4.77
C ARG A 462 24.05 -0.64 -3.61
N GLN A 463 24.88 -1.64 -3.28
CA GLN A 463 25.93 -1.45 -2.27
C GLN A 463 27.01 -0.46 -2.75
N ASN A 464 27.31 -0.42 -4.05
CA ASN A 464 28.23 0.56 -4.61
C ASN A 464 27.65 1.97 -4.62
N GLU A 465 26.34 2.12 -4.81
CA GLU A 465 25.62 3.40 -4.70
C GLU A 465 25.58 3.91 -3.25
N ILE A 466 25.30 3.03 -2.29
CA ILE A 466 25.37 3.34 -0.85
C ILE A 466 26.78 3.77 -0.44
N ASN A 467 27.81 3.04 -0.87
CA ASN A 467 29.21 3.39 -0.59
C ASN A 467 29.60 4.75 -1.24
N ALA A 468 29.02 5.10 -2.38
CA ALA A 468 29.24 6.40 -3.03
C ALA A 468 28.54 7.56 -2.29
N ILE A 469 27.36 7.31 -1.71
CA ILE A 469 26.63 8.25 -0.85
C ILE A 469 27.37 8.46 0.48
N GLU A 470 27.84 7.38 1.11
CA GLU A 470 28.64 7.41 2.35
C GLU A 470 30.00 8.13 2.16
N ALA A 471 30.60 8.03 0.96
CA ALA A 471 31.82 8.77 0.63
C ALA A 471 31.58 10.28 0.48
N GLN A 472 30.40 10.71 -0.01
CA GLN A 472 30.07 12.13 -0.20
C GLN A 472 29.55 12.82 1.06
N LEU A 473 28.95 12.07 2.00
CA LEU A 473 28.49 12.61 3.29
C LEU A 473 29.63 12.91 4.27
N ASN A 474 30.85 12.42 3.99
CA ASN A 474 32.04 12.62 4.82
C ASN A 474 32.94 13.81 4.39
N GLU A 475 32.52 14.64 3.44
CA GLU A 475 33.27 15.83 3.00
C GLU A 475 32.94 17.06 3.88
N PRO A 476 33.94 17.79 4.42
CA PRO A 476 33.70 18.92 5.30
C PRO A 476 33.42 20.21 4.50
N GLY A 477 32.16 20.64 4.47
CA GLY A 477 31.82 22.03 4.15
C GLY A 477 30.57 22.26 3.30
N PRO A 478 30.11 23.54 3.20
CA PRO A 478 28.78 23.91 2.70
C PRO A 478 28.65 23.90 1.16
N GLN A 479 29.09 22.84 0.49
CA GLN A 479 28.86 22.62 -0.95
C GLN A 479 27.99 21.39 -1.28
N ALA A 480 27.58 20.60 -0.28
CA ALA A 480 26.73 19.42 -0.48
C ALA A 480 25.33 19.71 -1.08
N ARG A 481 24.86 20.97 -1.05
CA ARG A 481 23.54 21.37 -1.57
C ARG A 481 23.46 21.57 -3.09
N SER A 482 24.58 21.73 -3.81
CA SER A 482 24.53 22.03 -5.26
C SER A 482 24.72 20.81 -6.18
N THR A 483 25.18 19.69 -5.63
CA THR A 483 25.60 18.54 -6.45
C THR A 483 24.55 17.42 -6.51
N LEU A 484 23.67 17.30 -5.50
CA LEU A 484 22.54 16.36 -5.51
C LEU A 484 21.53 16.68 -6.61
N THR A 485 21.36 17.95 -6.97
CA THR A 485 20.49 18.37 -8.08
C THR A 485 21.09 18.03 -9.46
N ASN A 486 22.42 17.90 -9.58
CA ASN A 486 23.09 17.64 -10.86
C ASN A 486 23.24 16.15 -11.19
N LEU A 487 23.26 15.26 -10.18
CA LEU A 487 23.33 13.81 -10.39
C LEU A 487 21.98 13.19 -10.78
N LEU A 488 20.86 13.86 -10.44
CA LEU A 488 19.52 13.39 -10.79
C LEU A 488 19.00 13.90 -12.16
N TYR A 489 19.72 14.81 -12.85
CA TYR A 489 19.13 15.55 -13.98
C TYR A 489 19.95 15.70 -15.27
N ASN A 490 21.16 15.13 -15.41
CA ASN A 490 21.91 15.27 -16.67
C ASN A 490 22.56 13.96 -17.15
N GLU A 491 22.02 13.42 -18.24
CA GLU A 491 22.71 12.47 -19.13
C GLU A 491 23.97 13.13 -19.74
N PRO A 492 25.19 12.55 -19.61
CA PRO A 492 26.35 13.09 -20.27
C PRO A 492 26.31 12.78 -21.78
N ARG A 493 26.40 13.83 -22.61
CA ARG A 493 26.67 13.68 -24.06
C ARG A 493 28.05 13.05 -24.30
N PRO A 494 28.24 12.26 -25.37
CA PRO A 494 29.50 11.57 -25.63
C PRO A 494 30.54 12.40 -26.42
N GLY A 495 31.81 12.32 -25.99
CA GLY A 495 33.06 12.76 -26.68
C GLY A 495 33.98 13.54 -25.72
N THR A 496 35.28 13.31 -25.52
CA THR A 496 36.38 12.60 -26.23
C THR A 496 37.52 12.36 -25.19
N PRO A 497 38.51 11.46 -25.40
CA PRO A 497 39.28 10.82 -24.33
C PRO A 497 40.65 11.46 -24.04
N THR A 498 41.11 11.38 -22.77
CA THR A 498 42.54 11.44 -22.42
C THR A 498 42.88 10.44 -21.32
N THR A 499 43.36 9.27 -21.77
CA THR A 499 44.47 8.44 -21.25
C THR A 499 44.94 8.60 -19.80
N GLN A 500 44.81 7.53 -18.99
CA GLN A 500 45.92 6.64 -18.63
C GLN A 500 45.42 5.43 -17.81
N THR A 501 45.62 4.22 -18.35
CA THR A 501 45.53 2.92 -17.66
C THR A 501 46.85 2.57 -16.96
N PRO A 502 46.83 1.64 -15.98
CA PRO A 502 47.54 0.38 -16.23
C PRO A 502 46.71 -0.88 -15.93
N ASN A 503 46.90 -1.86 -16.82
CA ASN A 503 46.33 -3.21 -16.89
C ASN A 503 46.74 -4.15 -15.74
N LEU A 504 45.80 -5.00 -15.31
CA LEU A 504 46.02 -6.44 -15.03
C LEU A 504 44.78 -7.20 -15.54
N GLY A 505 44.98 -8.17 -16.44
CA GLY A 505 43.93 -8.77 -17.26
C GLY A 505 43.24 -10.01 -16.68
N THR A 506 41.95 -10.18 -16.97
CA THR A 506 41.40 -11.05 -18.03
C THR A 506 39.87 -10.89 -18.01
N ASP A 507 39.38 -9.73 -18.44
CA ASP A 507 37.95 -9.44 -18.48
C ASP A 507 37.38 -9.68 -19.88
N ARG A 508 36.27 -10.41 -19.95
CA ARG A 508 35.35 -10.32 -21.08
C ARG A 508 34.77 -8.89 -21.09
N PRO A 509 34.69 -8.21 -22.24
CA PRO A 509 34.09 -6.89 -22.31
C PRO A 509 32.59 -6.93 -21.92
N LEU A 510 32.16 -5.95 -21.13
CA LEU A 510 30.78 -5.78 -20.61
C LEU A 510 29.69 -5.81 -21.71
N SER A 511 30.04 -5.55 -22.97
CA SER A 511 29.15 -5.66 -24.12
C SER A 511 28.70 -7.10 -24.40
N ASP A 512 29.53 -8.09 -24.10
CA ASP A 512 29.24 -9.49 -24.40
C ASP A 512 28.34 -10.13 -23.31
N ILE A 513 28.47 -9.67 -22.07
CA ILE A 513 27.61 -10.06 -20.94
C ILE A 513 26.20 -9.49 -21.09
N TYR A 514 26.09 -8.26 -21.62
CA TYR A 514 24.80 -7.63 -21.94
C TYR A 514 24.06 -8.37 -23.06
N ASN A 515 24.76 -8.78 -24.11
CA ASN A 515 24.15 -9.50 -25.24
C ASN A 515 23.72 -10.95 -24.89
N ASP A 516 24.44 -11.64 -24.01
CA ASP A 516 24.03 -12.96 -23.51
C ASP A 516 22.80 -12.88 -22.57
N ALA A 517 22.67 -11.81 -21.78
CA ALA A 517 21.51 -11.58 -20.92
C ALA A 517 20.24 -11.25 -21.72
N VAL A 518 20.36 -10.47 -22.80
CA VAL A 518 19.24 -10.14 -23.70
C VAL A 518 18.78 -11.36 -24.51
N ASN A 519 19.71 -12.22 -24.94
CA ASN A 519 19.36 -13.48 -25.63
C ASN A 519 18.71 -14.53 -24.71
N ALA A 520 19.03 -14.53 -23.41
CA ALA A 520 18.38 -15.40 -22.43
C ALA A 520 16.92 -14.99 -22.11
N GLN A 521 16.61 -13.68 -22.12
CA GLN A 521 15.24 -13.17 -21.95
C GLN A 521 14.31 -13.52 -23.13
N SER A 522 14.84 -13.50 -24.36
CA SER A 522 14.09 -13.84 -25.59
C SER A 522 13.67 -15.33 -25.63
N ASN A 523 14.56 -16.24 -25.24
CA ASN A 523 14.26 -17.68 -25.23
C ASN A 523 13.29 -18.12 -24.11
N ALA A 524 13.22 -17.37 -23.00
CA ALA A 524 12.30 -17.66 -21.90
C ALA A 524 10.85 -17.27 -22.22
N GLN A 525 10.63 -16.20 -23.00
CA GLN A 525 9.29 -15.82 -23.46
C GLN A 525 8.77 -16.71 -24.59
N TYR A 526 9.64 -17.20 -25.48
CA TYR A 526 9.23 -18.06 -26.60
C TYR A 526 8.72 -19.45 -26.16
N ASN A 527 9.19 -19.98 -25.02
CA ASN A 527 8.75 -21.29 -24.51
C ASN A 527 7.46 -21.27 -23.68
N LYS A 528 6.97 -20.11 -23.25
CA LYS A 528 5.69 -19.98 -22.51
C LYS A 528 4.45 -20.00 -23.43
N GLN A 529 4.59 -19.71 -24.72
CA GLN A 529 3.46 -19.64 -25.66
C GLN A 529 3.14 -20.96 -26.41
N ARG A 530 3.90 -22.05 -26.22
CA ARG A 530 3.69 -23.31 -26.96
C ARG A 530 3.07 -24.48 -26.21
N LEU A 531 2.58 -24.28 -24.98
CA LEU A 531 1.89 -25.33 -24.21
C LEU A 531 0.45 -25.01 -23.77
N ALA A 532 -0.13 -23.89 -24.22
CA ALA A 532 -1.55 -23.61 -24.11
C ALA A 532 -2.27 -23.92 -25.44
N GLY A 533 -2.24 -25.19 -25.84
CA GLY A 533 -2.92 -25.70 -27.03
C GLY A 533 -3.79 -26.91 -26.69
N ALA A 534 -5.11 -26.70 -26.76
CA ALA A 534 -6.19 -27.68 -26.82
C ALA A 534 -6.61 -28.41 -25.52
N SER A 535 -7.77 -28.05 -24.96
CA SER A 535 -9.05 -28.67 -25.37
C SER A 535 -10.20 -28.23 -24.46
N SER A 536 -11.26 -27.68 -25.04
CA SER A 536 -12.62 -27.87 -24.54
C SER A 536 -13.62 -27.72 -25.67
N ASN A 537 -14.29 -28.83 -25.98
CA ASN A 537 -15.46 -28.90 -26.82
C ASN A 537 -16.68 -28.40 -26.03
N VAL A 538 -17.45 -27.46 -26.56
CA VAL A 538 -18.87 -27.32 -26.21
C VAL A 538 -19.70 -27.05 -27.47
N ARG A 539 -20.63 -27.98 -27.72
CA ARG A 539 -21.71 -27.92 -28.72
C ARG A 539 -22.67 -26.77 -28.42
N SER A 540 -23.12 -26.08 -29.47
CA SER A 540 -24.35 -25.28 -29.49
C SER A 540 -25.50 -26.09 -30.13
N PRO A 541 -26.73 -26.07 -29.58
CA PRO A 541 -27.91 -26.54 -30.28
C PRO A 541 -28.62 -25.40 -31.04
N ASN A 542 -28.90 -25.69 -32.31
CA ASN A 542 -29.75 -24.96 -33.28
C ASN A 542 -29.05 -23.91 -34.15
N GLY A 543 -28.85 -24.31 -35.41
CA GLY A 543 -28.21 -23.52 -36.45
C GLY A 543 -29.16 -22.69 -37.30
N GLY A 544 -28.54 -21.79 -38.06
CA GLY A 544 -29.10 -21.00 -39.13
C GLY A 544 -27.97 -20.17 -39.76
N TYR A 545 -27.36 -20.69 -40.83
CA TYR A 545 -26.39 -19.96 -41.63
C TYR A 545 -27.11 -18.91 -42.50
N VAL A 546 -26.64 -17.67 -42.47
CA VAL A 546 -26.80 -16.74 -43.59
C VAL A 546 -25.44 -16.12 -43.92
N THR A 547 -25.04 -16.36 -45.17
CA THR A 547 -23.86 -15.86 -45.87
C THR A 547 -23.90 -14.35 -46.07
N GLU A 548 -22.82 -13.63 -45.74
CA GLU A 548 -22.57 -12.31 -46.34
C GLU A 548 -21.61 -12.43 -47.52
N THR A 549 -22.02 -11.78 -48.59
CA THR A 549 -21.53 -11.94 -49.95
C THR A 549 -20.49 -10.88 -50.25
N HIS A 550 -19.42 -11.28 -50.92
CA HIS A 550 -18.43 -10.39 -51.53
C HIS A 550 -19.10 -9.37 -52.46
N LEU A 551 -18.77 -8.08 -52.30
CA LEU A 551 -18.85 -7.10 -53.39
C LEU A 551 -17.43 -6.71 -53.81
N LYS A 552 -17.05 -7.14 -55.02
CA LYS A 552 -15.90 -6.66 -55.81
C LYS A 552 -16.36 -5.53 -56.73
N GLY A 553 -15.57 -4.45 -56.86
CA GLY A 553 -15.52 -3.66 -58.10
C GLY A 553 -15.09 -2.18 -57.99
N GLY A 554 -13.83 -1.90 -58.38
CA GLY A 554 -13.29 -0.62 -58.90
C GLY A 554 -12.97 0.47 -57.85
N GLU A 555 -11.79 1.08 -57.73
CA GLU A 555 -10.53 1.08 -58.49
C GLU A 555 -9.37 1.16 -57.49
N THR A 556 -8.27 0.50 -57.83
CA THR A 556 -7.06 0.35 -57.02
C THR A 556 -6.14 1.57 -57.10
N ALA A 557 -5.71 2.09 -55.95
CA ALA A 557 -4.35 2.56 -55.74
C ALA A 557 -3.89 2.08 -54.35
N ASN A 558 -3.30 0.88 -54.35
CA ASN A 558 -2.71 0.24 -53.18
C ASN A 558 -1.21 0.61 -53.13
N PRO A 559 -0.70 1.35 -52.13
CA PRO A 559 0.70 1.23 -51.79
C PRO A 559 0.86 -0.01 -50.92
N GLN A 560 1.38 -1.10 -51.50
CA GLN A 560 1.76 -2.28 -50.74
C GLN A 560 2.85 -1.92 -49.74
N ILE A 561 2.55 -2.09 -48.45
CA ILE A 561 3.54 -2.16 -47.37
C ILE A 561 3.15 -3.37 -46.52
N GLY A 562 4.09 -4.29 -46.33
CA GLY A 562 3.86 -5.64 -45.81
C GLY A 562 3.56 -5.74 -44.32
N ASP A 563 2.94 -6.89 -44.01
CA ASP A 563 2.65 -7.52 -42.71
C ASP A 563 1.60 -6.89 -41.78
N GLN A 564 0.86 -7.78 -41.11
CA GLN A 564 -0.52 -7.64 -40.64
C GLN A 564 -0.82 -6.37 -39.82
N GLN A 565 -1.78 -5.57 -40.31
CA GLN A 565 -2.34 -4.41 -39.60
C GLN A 565 -3.87 -4.58 -39.45
N THR A 566 -4.39 -4.41 -38.23
CA THR A 566 -5.83 -4.24 -37.98
C THR A 566 -6.11 -2.77 -37.72
N TRP A 567 -6.91 -2.15 -38.60
CA TRP A 567 -7.35 -0.76 -38.47
C TRP A 567 -8.82 -0.72 -38.05
N THR A 568 -9.16 0.08 -37.05
CA THR A 568 -10.57 0.40 -36.74
C THR A 568 -10.83 1.83 -37.18
N ALA A 569 -11.60 2.01 -38.25
CA ALA A 569 -12.02 3.33 -38.71
C ALA A 569 -13.36 3.69 -38.08
N THR A 570 -13.42 4.81 -37.34
CA THR A 570 -14.69 5.36 -36.86
C THR A 570 -15.07 6.53 -37.76
N LYS A 571 -16.28 6.50 -38.34
CA LYS A 571 -16.77 7.54 -39.25
C LYS A 571 -16.93 8.87 -38.48
N GLY A 572 -16.03 9.81 -38.73
CA GLY A 572 -16.05 11.15 -38.12
C GLY A 572 -16.78 12.15 -39.01
N GLY A 573 -18.11 12.23 -38.90
CA GLY A 573 -18.93 13.33 -39.46
C GLY A 573 -18.86 13.58 -40.99
N THR A 574 -19.71 14.49 -41.46
CA THR A 574 -19.73 14.99 -42.85
C THR A 574 -19.70 16.50 -42.85
N CYS A 575 -18.80 17.10 -43.64
CA CYS A 575 -18.74 18.54 -43.85
C CYS A 575 -18.70 18.83 -45.36
N GLY A 576 -19.57 19.72 -45.85
CA GLY A 576 -19.59 20.14 -47.26
C GLY A 576 -19.80 19.02 -48.31
N GLY A 577 -20.45 17.91 -47.94
CA GLY A 577 -20.73 16.80 -48.86
C GLY A 577 -19.59 15.78 -49.05
N SER A 578 -18.48 15.89 -48.31
CA SER A 578 -17.41 14.88 -48.29
C SER A 578 -17.30 14.20 -46.91
N THR A 579 -16.87 12.93 -46.89
CA THR A 579 -16.74 12.11 -45.67
C THR A 579 -15.30 12.18 -45.15
N ILE A 580 -15.12 12.49 -43.87
CA ILE A 580 -13.80 12.51 -43.20
C ILE A 580 -13.58 11.15 -42.51
N PHE A 581 -12.35 10.62 -42.61
CA PHE A 581 -11.94 9.39 -41.94
C PHE A 581 -10.82 9.73 -40.92
N CYS A 582 -11.08 9.59 -39.61
CA CYS A 582 -10.03 9.54 -38.60
C CYS A 582 -9.77 8.03 -38.30
N ALA A 583 -8.51 7.57 -38.33
CA ALA A 583 -8.15 6.16 -38.08
C ALA A 583 -7.15 6.04 -36.92
N ILE A 584 -7.32 5.02 -36.08
CA ILE A 584 -6.40 4.64 -35.01
C ILE A 584 -5.90 3.24 -35.33
N GLY A 585 -4.58 3.04 -35.29
CA GLY A 585 -3.95 1.74 -35.52
C GLY A 585 -2.76 1.51 -34.59
N GLU A 586 -2.55 0.24 -34.24
CA GLU A 586 -1.35 -0.23 -33.55
C GLU A 586 -0.43 -0.91 -34.56
N THR A 587 0.87 -0.64 -34.49
CA THR A 587 1.89 -1.35 -35.28
C THR A 587 2.73 -2.24 -34.38
N LYS A 588 2.83 -3.53 -34.71
CA LYS A 588 3.90 -4.41 -34.20
C LYS A 588 5.04 -4.46 -35.21
N LYS A 589 6.16 -3.81 -34.89
CA LYS A 589 7.44 -4.04 -35.56
C LYS A 589 8.35 -4.77 -34.58
N ALA A 590 8.99 -5.84 -35.02
CA ALA A 590 9.66 -6.82 -34.16
C ALA A 590 10.80 -6.28 -33.27
N ASP A 591 11.22 -5.02 -33.45
CA ASP A 591 12.35 -4.43 -32.73
C ASP A 591 11.96 -3.26 -31.79
N LEU A 592 10.66 -2.93 -31.63
CA LEU A 592 10.19 -1.89 -30.70
C LEU A 592 8.80 -2.26 -30.14
N PRO A 593 8.60 -2.47 -28.83
CA PRO A 593 7.30 -2.80 -28.29
C PRO A 593 6.40 -1.55 -28.18
N ASP A 594 5.16 -1.72 -28.64
CA ASP A 594 3.96 -0.90 -28.44
C ASP A 594 4.02 0.62 -28.72
N GLN A 595 3.50 1.05 -29.88
CA GLN A 595 3.24 2.45 -30.22
C GLN A 595 1.81 2.65 -30.73
N ILE A 596 1.14 3.71 -30.24
CA ILE A 596 -0.15 4.20 -30.75
C ILE A 596 0.13 5.26 -31.81
N VAL A 597 -0.43 5.10 -33.01
CA VAL A 597 -0.24 6.03 -34.14
C VAL A 597 -1.58 6.68 -34.49
N VAL A 598 -1.60 8.02 -34.50
CA VAL A 598 -2.74 8.83 -34.99
C VAL A 598 -2.30 9.58 -36.24
N VAL A 599 -3.04 9.41 -37.34
CA VAL A 599 -2.74 10.04 -38.62
C VAL A 599 -3.93 10.85 -39.11
N GLU A 600 -3.70 12.13 -39.39
CA GLU A 600 -4.68 13.01 -40.04
C GLU A 600 -4.29 13.26 -41.50
N LYS A 601 -5.25 13.12 -42.42
CA LYS A 601 -5.08 13.48 -43.84
C LYS A 601 -5.87 14.75 -44.14
N GLN A 602 -5.18 15.87 -44.34
CA GLN A 602 -5.82 17.06 -44.92
C GLN A 602 -5.77 17.01 -46.45
N GLN A 603 -6.92 17.20 -47.09
CA GLN A 603 -6.97 17.62 -48.49
C GLN A 603 -7.04 19.15 -48.54
N SER A 604 -6.13 19.76 -49.30
CA SER A 604 -6.02 21.20 -49.48
C SER A 604 -7.30 21.81 -50.07
N GLY A 605 -7.83 22.88 -49.46
CA GLY A 605 -8.78 23.76 -50.16
C GLY A 605 -9.75 24.62 -49.36
N PHE A 606 -9.92 24.44 -48.03
CA PHE A 606 -10.98 25.18 -47.30
C PHE A 606 -10.50 25.72 -45.95
N ALA A 607 -10.62 27.04 -45.77
CA ALA A 607 -10.08 27.80 -44.64
C ALA A 607 -11.04 27.94 -43.43
N SER A 608 -12.01 27.04 -43.23
CA SER A 608 -12.98 27.20 -42.12
C SER A 608 -13.59 25.91 -41.55
N CYS A 609 -12.82 24.82 -41.46
CA CYS A 609 -13.27 23.60 -40.78
C CYS A 609 -12.24 23.18 -39.73
N ASP A 610 -12.58 23.40 -38.45
CA ASP A 610 -11.76 23.05 -37.30
C ASP A 610 -11.79 21.52 -36.99
N GLU A 611 -10.60 20.91 -36.99
CA GLU A 611 -10.04 19.78 -36.20
C GLU A 611 -10.85 18.47 -35.95
N CYS A 612 -10.24 17.28 -36.22
CA CYS A 612 -10.65 16.00 -35.58
C CYS A 612 -10.50 16.18 -34.05
N ARG A 613 -11.59 16.39 -33.31
CA ARG A 613 -11.56 16.36 -31.83
C ARG A 613 -11.47 14.91 -31.34
N ILE A 614 -10.26 14.46 -31.07
CA ILE A 614 -10.04 13.29 -30.22
C ILE A 614 -10.20 13.79 -28.77
N ASN A 615 -11.17 13.25 -28.03
CA ASN A 615 -11.37 13.60 -26.61
C ASN A 615 -10.11 13.23 -25.82
N ALA A 616 -9.33 14.24 -25.43
CA ALA A 616 -8.09 14.08 -24.64
C ALA A 616 -8.30 13.35 -23.30
N TYR A 617 -9.55 13.27 -22.83
CA TYR A 617 -9.93 12.50 -21.64
C TYR A 617 -9.66 10.98 -21.74
N ARG A 618 -9.53 10.42 -22.95
CA ARG A 618 -9.10 9.01 -23.14
C ARG A 618 -7.59 8.81 -23.31
N LEU A 619 -6.81 9.87 -23.45
CA LEU A 619 -5.33 9.79 -23.52
C LEU A 619 -4.67 9.88 -22.14
N ALA A 620 -5.40 10.35 -21.12
CA ALA A 620 -4.90 10.48 -19.75
C ALA A 620 -4.85 9.18 -18.93
N GLN A 621 -5.36 8.06 -19.46
CA GLN A 621 -5.30 6.74 -18.79
C GLN A 621 -4.04 5.93 -19.14
N TRP A 622 -3.10 6.48 -19.92
CA TRP A 622 -1.91 5.78 -20.41
C TRP A 622 -0.65 6.58 -20.08
N SER A 623 -0.43 6.87 -18.81
CA SER A 623 0.83 7.44 -18.33
C SER A 623 1.91 6.36 -18.33
N GLU A 624 2.67 6.29 -19.44
CA GLU A 624 4.07 5.80 -19.53
C GLU A 624 4.58 5.71 -20.99
N ARG A 625 3.79 6.07 -22.01
CA ARG A 625 4.16 5.88 -23.44
C ARG A 625 4.32 7.19 -24.22
N ARG A 626 5.30 7.26 -25.13
CA ARG A 626 5.48 8.38 -26.08
C ARG A 626 4.39 8.38 -27.15
N VAL A 627 3.72 9.51 -27.36
CA VAL A 627 2.66 9.67 -28.38
C VAL A 627 3.23 10.36 -29.62
N TRP A 628 3.05 9.74 -30.79
CA TRP A 628 3.48 10.28 -32.08
C TRP A 628 2.26 10.76 -32.87
N VAL A 629 2.21 12.06 -33.18
CA VAL A 629 1.14 12.66 -33.98
C VAL A 629 1.73 13.08 -35.33
N GLY A 630 1.22 12.55 -36.43
CA GLY A 630 1.73 12.84 -37.77
C GLY A 630 0.71 13.53 -38.68
N THR A 631 1.16 14.47 -39.50
CA THR A 631 0.36 15.03 -40.61
C THR A 631 0.88 14.51 -41.94
N ILE A 632 -0.02 14.18 -42.87
CA ILE A 632 0.35 13.78 -44.24
C ILE A 632 0.22 14.98 -45.17
N ASP A 633 1.31 15.34 -45.85
CA ASP A 633 1.29 16.42 -46.84
C ASP A 633 0.60 16.01 -48.16
N ALA A 634 0.38 16.99 -49.05
CA ALA A 634 -0.29 16.77 -50.33
C ALA A 634 0.45 15.80 -51.27
N ASN A 635 1.71 15.48 -51.00
CA ASN A 635 2.54 14.56 -51.77
C ASN A 635 2.64 13.17 -51.11
N GLY A 636 1.98 12.95 -49.97
CA GLY A 636 1.97 11.67 -49.26
C GLY A 636 3.10 11.48 -48.25
N ASN A 637 3.87 12.52 -47.94
CA ASN A 637 4.92 12.42 -46.92
C ASN A 637 4.34 12.66 -45.52
N ILE A 638 4.81 11.87 -44.55
CA ILE A 638 4.38 11.98 -43.15
C ILE A 638 5.35 12.88 -42.38
N ASN A 639 4.85 13.98 -41.84
CA ASN A 639 5.57 14.86 -40.92
C ASN A 639 5.18 14.53 -39.47
N TRP A 640 6.16 14.09 -38.68
CA TRP A 640 5.95 13.66 -37.29
C TRP A 640 6.15 14.81 -36.29
N LEU A 641 5.22 14.92 -35.34
CA LEU A 641 5.34 15.70 -34.10
C LEU A 641 5.41 14.70 -32.93
N ILE A 642 6.48 14.81 -32.14
CA ILE A 642 6.69 14.00 -30.94
C ILE A 642 6.15 14.79 -29.76
N PHE A 643 5.18 14.23 -29.04
CA PHE A 643 4.81 14.72 -27.71
C PHE A 643 5.50 13.87 -26.65
N ASP A 644 6.33 14.53 -25.84
CA ASP A 644 6.87 13.99 -24.61
C ASP A 644 6.03 14.55 -23.46
N PRO A 645 5.27 13.74 -22.71
CA PRO A 645 4.33 14.25 -21.71
C PRO A 645 5.02 14.91 -20.49
N VAL A 646 6.35 14.98 -20.46
CA VAL A 646 7.14 15.56 -19.35
C VAL A 646 7.65 16.99 -19.66
N ARG A 647 7.18 17.67 -20.71
CA ARG A 647 7.48 19.10 -20.96
C ARG A 647 6.30 19.96 -21.39
#